data_AF-A0A916JS91-F1
#
_entry.id   AF-A0A916JS91-F1
#
_cell.length_a   1.000
_cell.length_b   1.000
_cell.length_c   1.000
_cell.angle_alpha   90.00
_cell.angle_beta   90.00
_cell.angle_gamma   90.00
#
_symmetry.space_group_name_H-M   'P 1'
#
loop_
_entity.id
_entity.type
_entity.pdbx_description
1 polymer ?
#
loop_
_entity_poly.entity_id
_entity_poly.type
_entity_poly.pdbx_seq_one_letter_code
_entity_poly.pdbx_strand_id
1 'polypeptide(L)'
;MKKTSFVTAIAGALLLTSLFPVTTHATPVSATININTSATTSYNPDFRGLNNEPERTAIRINDANVINAANYYGRIGFLRWPGGTPTNSYSWKLGSTDAEYNGQAMKEAGRYYPQLYARRYQLTKGGERISDYVDFLQQTGAKAVIMVNVLQYNPEQSRDLAKYLYDNHVPVLYFELGNEISYYTTGIGGQQAAFKSATDYLNRAKTFNDIIKSAYPGAKTVISMSNNQAAGFDNEVYSYPNKYWDAITTHRFKGDGATASAAMTNANGFLDSWNALINGNYGVNLPGTPLFLGEHGVALGGELYNSQYHGIYVSESILRLVTNSSIPYLAGYTFTNGVFTPGTSDKMLLEDAYQRGTTVDTSTLNFNPYYGAPAASLKVIDGAINQGTVAWGTSVTGGSTVSKTGGTMPALFAQAFRGDNGKNYVVITNKSADEHEVTVRMNGSNVTSALTKTYTTATDPLARNRGASLINVTVQSGSTNNPVLVPPYSVMRVEWTRTSSPDAPRPPVLMTTAAGNQSVTLKWQASLNAAGYKVKYGTAPGSYTTTVDVGNNLTRTITGLTNNSTYYFAVTAYNATGESAVSNETSATLSAPAAPETRRAFGETISNIGVEWKIVPGATGYKVKYGTTSGTYTNTIDVGNNIGKLVRGLTVGTTYYFVVTAYNGRGESGPSTEMTAAAPSFLPLAPHNAAITSETSNSISIKWEPTRTETYRKYFEDGTSSGWTAKQGTWSVVSDSGRNAGFYQSPLTGMGVTIFDSIVTPNYEVETMAEKVESDSSKTVFAYGLVARYADNSNYYKFVYNINEDKFKIVKLQNNTETVLTSITRTQLLENKNVPGMDLNNLLMYFRVEGNTLIGSVNQFGPILTATDSTFSSGKFGLYSLNEKVNFNWVRNYRDNADSYTVYRSTGPTANFSALQSGITGTTFTDNTPTSGVTYYYYIRAVNSNGTSYHHSNTLRKN
;
A
#
# COMPACT_ATOMS: atom_id res chain seq x y z
N MET A 1 -2.55 -29.59 -18.37
CA MET A 1 -2.57 -29.29 -19.83
C MET A 1 -3.46 -28.08 -20.03
N LYS A 2 -3.12 -26.93 -20.62
CA LYS A 2 -1.91 -26.32 -21.20
C LYS A 2 -1.79 -24.91 -20.56
N LYS A 3 -0.65 -24.56 -19.95
CA LYS A 3 -0.33 -23.19 -19.44
C LYS A 3 0.91 -22.66 -20.17
N THR A 4 0.82 -22.53 -21.49
CA THR A 4 1.92 -22.03 -22.36
C THR A 4 1.60 -20.70 -23.05
N SER A 5 0.53 -20.00 -22.64
CA SER A 5 0.08 -18.74 -23.27
C SER A 5 0.71 -17.46 -22.70
N PHE A 6 1.49 -17.51 -21.62
CA PHE A 6 2.04 -16.30 -20.98
C PHE A 6 3.15 -15.63 -21.82
N VAL A 7 3.86 -16.41 -22.65
CA VAL A 7 4.96 -15.89 -23.47
C VAL A 7 4.42 -15.25 -24.76
N THR A 8 3.27 -15.67 -25.27
CA THR A 8 2.80 -15.28 -26.60
C THR A 8 2.08 -13.92 -26.63
N ALA A 9 1.46 -13.48 -25.53
CA ALA A 9 0.82 -12.16 -25.47
C ALA A 9 1.82 -11.00 -25.31
N ILE A 10 3.00 -11.29 -24.73
CA ILE A 10 4.08 -10.30 -24.57
C ILE A 10 5.07 -10.34 -25.74
N ALA A 11 5.18 -11.47 -26.45
CA ALA A 11 6.06 -11.64 -27.61
C ALA A 11 5.42 -11.27 -28.97
N GLY A 12 4.16 -10.83 -28.99
CA GLY A 12 3.43 -10.46 -30.20
C GLY A 12 3.76 -9.08 -30.77
N ALA A 13 5.03 -8.65 -30.78
CA ALA A 13 5.48 -7.52 -31.58
C ALA A 13 5.98 -8.06 -32.93
N LEU A 14 5.07 -8.57 -33.77
CA LEU A 14 5.39 -8.75 -35.18
C LEU A 14 5.65 -7.36 -35.77
N LEU A 15 6.74 -7.27 -36.55
CA LEU A 15 7.05 -6.15 -37.43
C LEU A 15 5.85 -5.83 -38.34
N LEU A 16 4.95 -4.97 -37.89
CA LEU A 16 4.12 -4.20 -38.79
C LEU A 16 4.93 -2.97 -39.18
N THR A 17 5.58 -3.07 -40.35
CA THR A 17 5.96 -1.90 -41.12
C THR A 17 4.66 -1.20 -41.55
N SER A 18 4.07 -0.41 -40.66
CA SER A 18 3.02 0.52 -41.03
C SER A 18 3.66 1.59 -41.90
N LEU A 19 3.38 1.53 -43.21
CA LEU A 19 3.55 2.64 -44.13
C LEU A 19 2.63 3.76 -43.66
N PHE A 20 3.15 4.63 -42.79
CA PHE A 20 2.48 5.88 -42.43
C PHE A 20 2.60 6.86 -43.61
N PRO A 21 1.56 7.69 -43.86
CA PRO A 21 1.66 8.77 -44.82
C PRO A 21 2.82 9.69 -44.40
N VAL A 22 3.68 10.03 -45.37
CA VAL A 22 4.80 10.96 -45.18
C VAL A 22 4.22 12.35 -44.89
N THR A 23 3.97 12.65 -43.63
CA THR A 23 3.89 14.02 -43.16
C THR A 23 5.30 14.58 -43.22
N THR A 24 5.50 15.63 -44.02
CA THR A 24 6.76 16.37 -44.10
C THR A 24 7.15 16.84 -42.70
N HIS A 25 8.07 16.12 -42.04
CA HIS A 25 8.62 16.54 -40.76
C HIS A 25 9.43 17.83 -40.97
N ALA A 26 9.24 18.81 -40.09
CA ALA A 26 10.13 19.96 -40.01
C ALA A 26 11.57 19.47 -39.81
N THR A 27 12.56 20.18 -40.38
CA THR A 27 13.97 19.85 -40.23
C THR A 27 14.32 19.63 -38.74
N PRO A 28 14.93 18.50 -38.36
CA PRO A 28 15.27 18.24 -36.97
C PRO A 28 16.14 19.35 -36.36
N VAL A 29 15.90 19.68 -35.09
CA VAL A 29 16.66 20.72 -34.39
C VAL A 29 18.00 20.16 -33.92
N SER A 30 19.11 20.75 -34.34
CA SER A 30 20.44 20.26 -33.98
C SER A 30 20.77 20.50 -32.50
N ALA A 31 21.33 19.47 -31.84
CA ALA A 31 21.89 19.57 -30.50
C ALA A 31 23.19 18.75 -30.38
N THR A 32 23.95 18.98 -29.32
CA THR A 32 25.17 18.23 -28.99
C THR A 32 25.15 17.83 -27.52
N ILE A 33 25.46 16.57 -27.26
CA ILE A 33 25.73 16.06 -25.91
C ILE A 33 27.25 15.90 -25.75
N ASN A 34 27.82 16.54 -24.74
CA ASN A 34 29.23 16.40 -24.38
C ASN A 34 29.38 15.60 -23.09
N ILE A 35 30.13 14.51 -23.15
CA ILE A 35 30.43 13.60 -22.03
C ILE A 35 31.88 13.83 -21.60
N ASN A 36 32.08 14.21 -20.33
CA ASN A 36 33.38 14.31 -19.69
C ASN A 36 33.59 13.13 -18.74
N THR A 37 34.41 12.17 -19.15
CA THR A 37 34.68 10.95 -18.37
C THR A 37 35.59 11.16 -17.16
N SER A 38 36.25 12.33 -17.04
CA SER A 38 37.05 12.70 -15.86
C SER A 38 36.20 13.24 -14.71
N ALA A 39 35.03 13.80 -15.03
CA ALA A 39 34.04 14.21 -14.04
C ALA A 39 33.15 13.01 -13.70
N THR A 40 33.33 12.42 -12.52
CA THR A 40 32.62 11.20 -12.12
C THR A 40 31.84 11.40 -10.83
N THR A 41 30.64 10.83 -10.78
CA THR A 41 29.86 10.69 -9.54
C THR A 41 29.55 9.21 -9.32
N SER A 42 29.88 8.70 -8.15
CA SER A 42 29.49 7.35 -7.75
C SER A 42 28.06 7.36 -7.20
N TYR A 43 27.25 6.37 -7.58
CA TYR A 43 25.90 6.19 -7.08
C TYR A 43 25.64 4.73 -6.69
N ASN A 44 24.55 4.48 -5.96
CA ASN A 44 24.23 3.14 -5.49
C ASN A 44 23.76 2.23 -6.64
N PRO A 45 24.22 0.99 -6.76
CA PRO A 45 23.74 0.08 -7.81
C PRO A 45 22.26 -0.28 -7.71
N ASP A 46 21.64 -0.08 -6.54
CA ASP A 46 20.21 -0.26 -6.28
C ASP A 46 19.51 1.10 -6.08
N PHE A 47 20.08 2.18 -6.64
CA PHE A 47 19.59 3.56 -6.48
C PHE A 47 18.10 3.68 -6.76
N ARG A 48 17.56 2.94 -7.75
CA ARG A 48 16.16 3.01 -8.13
C ARG A 48 15.35 1.79 -7.70
N GLY A 49 14.24 2.04 -7.04
CA GLY A 49 13.22 1.05 -6.70
C GLY A 49 11.80 1.45 -7.14
N LEU A 50 10.83 0.67 -6.68
CA LEU A 50 9.40 0.84 -6.94
C LEU A 50 8.62 0.90 -5.62
N ASN A 51 7.44 1.52 -5.63
CA ASN A 51 6.48 1.50 -4.51
C ASN A 51 5.33 0.52 -4.77
N ASN A 52 4.92 -0.29 -3.79
CA ASN A 52 3.78 -1.20 -3.95
C ASN A 52 2.78 -1.08 -2.82
N GLU A 53 1.52 -0.84 -3.18
CA GLU A 53 0.39 -0.72 -2.27
C GLU A 53 -0.53 -1.95 -2.42
N PRO A 54 -0.48 -2.93 -1.48
CA PRO A 54 -1.09 -4.27 -1.61
C PRO A 54 -2.62 -4.23 -1.72
N GLU A 55 -3.23 -3.15 -1.27
CA GLU A 55 -4.66 -2.97 -1.14
C GLU A 55 -5.28 -2.37 -2.43
N ARG A 56 -4.46 -1.87 -3.37
CA ARG A 56 -4.94 -1.24 -4.61
C ARG A 56 -5.33 -2.20 -5.73
N THR A 57 -5.00 -3.49 -5.61
CA THR A 57 -5.26 -4.49 -6.65
C THR A 57 -5.89 -5.77 -6.10
N ALA A 58 -6.58 -6.49 -6.97
CA ALA A 58 -7.19 -7.77 -6.67
C ALA A 58 -6.18 -8.94 -6.63
N ILE A 59 -4.92 -8.71 -6.99
CA ILE A 59 -3.87 -9.73 -7.07
C ILE A 59 -2.95 -9.67 -5.85
N ARG A 60 -2.31 -10.78 -5.49
CA ARG A 60 -1.29 -10.82 -4.42
C ARG A 60 0.10 -10.62 -5.00
N ILE A 61 1.01 -10.05 -4.22
CA ILE A 61 2.39 -9.79 -4.69
C ILE A 61 3.18 -11.05 -5.06
N ASN A 62 2.86 -12.21 -4.46
CA ASN A 62 3.49 -13.50 -4.79
C ASN A 62 2.76 -14.29 -5.89
N ASP A 63 1.79 -13.68 -6.58
CA ASP A 63 1.17 -14.32 -7.73
C ASP A 63 2.20 -14.50 -8.86
N ALA A 64 2.16 -15.66 -9.53
CA ALA A 64 3.10 -15.97 -10.61
C ALA A 64 3.06 -14.92 -11.74
N ASN A 65 1.89 -14.34 -12.03
CA ASN A 65 1.76 -13.29 -13.05
C ASN A 65 2.51 -12.01 -12.64
N VAL A 66 2.47 -11.67 -11.35
CA VAL A 66 3.19 -10.51 -10.78
C VAL A 66 4.69 -10.73 -10.84
N ILE A 67 5.15 -11.89 -10.38
CA ILE A 67 6.58 -12.25 -10.39
C ILE A 67 7.11 -12.29 -11.83
N ASN A 68 6.37 -12.87 -12.76
CA ASN A 68 6.76 -12.92 -14.18
C ASN A 68 6.83 -11.51 -14.79
N ALA A 69 5.89 -10.62 -14.45
CA ALA A 69 5.91 -9.24 -14.93
C ALA A 69 7.10 -8.44 -14.37
N ALA A 70 7.48 -8.67 -13.11
CA ALA A 70 8.69 -8.10 -12.52
C ALA A 70 9.95 -8.61 -13.25
N ASN A 71 10.07 -9.92 -13.46
CA ASN A 71 11.20 -10.52 -14.15
C ASN A 71 11.30 -10.06 -15.62
N TYR A 72 10.18 -9.91 -16.32
CA TYR A 72 10.17 -9.37 -17.69
C TYR A 72 10.51 -7.88 -17.74
N TYR A 73 10.09 -7.11 -16.74
CA TYR A 73 10.46 -5.70 -16.61
C TYR A 73 11.99 -5.55 -16.52
N GLY A 74 12.63 -6.41 -15.72
CA GLY A 74 14.07 -6.46 -15.53
C GLY A 74 14.45 -6.18 -14.07
N ARG A 75 15.72 -5.86 -13.83
CA ARG A 75 16.24 -5.62 -12.48
C ARG A 75 15.51 -4.46 -11.79
N ILE A 76 14.98 -4.73 -10.60
CA ILE A 76 14.38 -3.76 -9.67
C ILE A 76 15.35 -3.65 -8.48
N GLY A 77 15.84 -2.46 -8.16
CA GLY A 77 16.80 -2.30 -7.05
C GLY A 77 16.17 -2.63 -5.69
N PHE A 78 14.99 -2.10 -5.42
CA PHE A 78 14.20 -2.41 -4.23
C PHE A 78 12.70 -2.21 -4.45
N LEU A 79 11.89 -2.82 -3.58
CA LEU A 79 10.45 -2.62 -3.52
C LEU A 79 10.07 -2.03 -2.16
N ARG A 80 9.45 -0.85 -2.12
CA ARG A 80 8.86 -0.25 -0.91
C ARG A 80 7.48 -0.85 -0.66
N TRP A 81 7.27 -1.44 0.53
CA TRP A 81 6.06 -2.19 0.88
C TRP A 81 5.71 -2.02 2.38
N PRO A 82 4.43 -1.94 2.76
CA PRO A 82 3.23 -2.03 1.93
C PRO A 82 2.90 -0.70 1.24
N GLY A 83 3.83 0.25 1.19
CA GLY A 83 3.69 1.48 0.41
C GLY A 83 2.62 2.44 0.95
N GLY A 84 2.76 3.71 0.64
CA GLY A 84 1.72 4.74 0.78
C GLY A 84 1.03 4.85 2.16
N THR A 85 -0.15 5.46 2.14
CA THR A 85 -1.03 5.60 3.31
C THR A 85 -1.53 4.28 3.94
N PRO A 86 -1.67 3.15 3.21
CA PRO A 86 -2.11 1.87 3.79
C PRO A 86 -1.19 1.34 4.88
N THR A 87 0.10 1.68 4.82
CA THR A 87 1.08 1.31 5.84
C THR A 87 0.60 1.64 7.24
N ASN A 88 -0.01 2.81 7.42
CA ASN A 88 -0.38 3.35 8.72
C ASN A 88 -1.56 2.61 9.37
N SER A 89 -2.17 1.65 8.66
CA SER A 89 -3.23 0.76 9.15
C SER A 89 -2.93 -0.73 8.92
N TYR A 90 -1.83 -1.06 8.23
CA TYR A 90 -1.48 -2.43 7.86
C TYR A 90 -0.89 -3.22 9.03
N SER A 91 -1.36 -4.46 9.21
CA SER A 91 -0.85 -5.40 10.21
C SER A 91 -0.08 -6.54 9.56
N TRP A 92 1.24 -6.54 9.78
CA TRP A 92 2.18 -7.58 9.31
C TRP A 92 1.84 -8.97 9.83
N LYS A 93 1.24 -9.03 11.02
CA LYS A 93 0.76 -10.26 11.64
C LYS A 93 -0.43 -10.85 10.88
N LEU A 94 -1.38 -10.00 10.48
CA LEU A 94 -2.62 -10.44 9.83
C LEU A 94 -2.45 -10.59 8.32
N GLY A 95 -1.46 -9.94 7.72
CA GLY A 95 -1.33 -9.83 6.28
C GLY A 95 -2.38 -8.91 5.67
N SER A 96 -3.00 -8.03 6.46
CA SER A 96 -4.12 -7.20 6.03
C SER A 96 -4.19 -5.90 6.82
N THR A 97 -4.95 -4.95 6.32
CA THR A 97 -5.37 -3.77 7.07
C THR A 97 -6.11 -4.17 8.35
N ASP A 98 -5.70 -3.60 9.48
CA ASP A 98 -6.25 -3.85 10.80
C ASP A 98 -7.66 -3.23 10.92
N ALA A 99 -8.62 -3.99 11.45
CA ALA A 99 -10.00 -3.54 11.59
C ALA A 99 -10.16 -2.48 12.68
N GLU A 100 -9.35 -2.54 13.73
CA GLU A 100 -9.55 -1.73 14.93
C GLU A 100 -9.05 -0.29 14.75
N TYR A 101 -8.02 -0.11 13.91
CA TYR A 101 -7.55 1.21 13.49
C TYR A 101 -8.43 1.87 12.42
N ASN A 102 -9.35 1.12 11.80
CA ASN A 102 -10.36 1.74 10.94
C ASN A 102 -11.31 2.64 11.72
N GLY A 103 -11.51 2.39 13.04
CA GLY A 103 -12.23 3.28 13.94
C GLY A 103 -11.53 4.64 14.08
N GLN A 104 -10.22 4.64 14.31
CA GLN A 104 -9.38 5.86 14.35
C GLN A 104 -9.52 6.68 13.06
N ALA A 105 -9.57 6.02 11.90
CA ALA A 105 -9.78 6.67 10.61
C ALA A 105 -11.24 7.12 10.31
N MET A 106 -12.24 6.94 11.19
CA MET A 106 -13.66 7.21 10.86
C MET A 106 -14.04 8.70 10.74
N LYS A 107 -13.13 9.66 10.98
CA LYS A 107 -13.32 11.05 10.52
C LYS A 107 -12.79 11.30 9.10
N GLU A 108 -12.15 10.32 8.47
CA GLU A 108 -11.34 10.53 7.26
C GLU A 108 -12.00 9.98 6.01
N ALA A 109 -13.05 10.65 5.58
CA ALA A 109 -13.75 10.23 4.39
C ALA A 109 -12.94 10.38 3.09
N GLY A 110 -11.96 11.28 3.00
CA GLY A 110 -11.30 11.56 1.71
C GLY A 110 -10.18 10.58 1.27
N ARG A 111 -9.44 9.97 2.20
CA ARG A 111 -8.21 9.19 1.87
C ARG A 111 -8.18 7.74 2.37
N TYR A 112 -8.90 7.39 3.44
CA TYR A 112 -8.84 6.06 4.07
C TYR A 112 -9.97 5.11 3.65
N TYR A 113 -11.01 5.66 3.04
CA TYR A 113 -12.16 4.88 2.60
C TYR A 113 -11.84 3.78 1.55
N PRO A 114 -10.86 3.96 0.62
CA PRO A 114 -10.37 2.87 -0.22
C PRO A 114 -9.77 1.71 0.58
N GLN A 115 -9.24 1.94 1.80
CA GLN A 115 -8.61 0.92 2.63
C GLN A 115 -9.64 0.03 3.34
N LEU A 116 -10.83 0.55 3.66
CA LEU A 116 -11.96 -0.25 4.16
C LEU A 116 -12.43 -1.26 3.10
N TYR A 117 -12.59 -0.83 1.84
CA TYR A 117 -12.84 -1.73 0.71
C TYR A 117 -11.67 -2.66 0.45
N ALA A 118 -10.45 -2.14 0.54
CA ALA A 118 -9.29 -2.95 0.26
C ALA A 118 -9.04 -4.03 1.32
N ARG A 119 -9.44 -3.80 2.58
CA ARG A 119 -9.52 -4.86 3.58
C ARG A 119 -10.49 -5.94 3.12
N ARG A 120 -11.68 -5.59 2.61
CA ARG A 120 -12.66 -6.57 2.06
C ARG A 120 -12.01 -7.41 0.96
N TYR A 121 -11.27 -6.77 0.05
CA TYR A 121 -10.52 -7.45 -0.99
C TYR A 121 -9.43 -8.36 -0.42
N GLN A 122 -8.64 -7.89 0.56
CA GLN A 122 -7.63 -8.70 1.25
C GLN A 122 -8.25 -9.90 1.97
N LEU A 123 -9.44 -9.74 2.55
CA LEU A 123 -10.16 -10.83 3.22
C LEU A 123 -10.61 -11.92 2.25
N THR A 124 -10.90 -11.57 1.00
CA THR A 124 -11.42 -12.51 0.00
C THR A 124 -10.34 -13.07 -0.91
N LYS A 125 -9.35 -12.28 -1.31
CA LYS A 125 -8.18 -12.74 -2.11
C LYS A 125 -7.13 -13.49 -1.27
N GLY A 126 -7.26 -13.41 0.06
CA GLY A 126 -6.22 -13.81 1.01
C GLY A 126 -5.23 -12.67 1.21
N GLY A 127 -5.06 -12.24 2.47
CA GLY A 127 -4.18 -11.10 2.81
C GLY A 127 -2.77 -11.27 2.24
N GLU A 128 -2.12 -10.15 1.92
CA GLU A 128 -0.72 -10.13 1.47
C GLU A 128 0.17 -10.15 2.70
N ARG A 129 0.87 -11.25 2.95
CA ARG A 129 1.69 -11.45 4.15
C ARG A 129 3.13 -11.01 3.92
N ILE A 130 3.88 -10.81 5.00
CA ILE A 130 5.32 -10.57 4.90
C ILE A 130 6.06 -11.70 4.16
N SER A 131 5.58 -12.94 4.26
CA SER A 131 6.13 -14.08 3.51
C SER A 131 5.90 -13.96 2.00
N ASP A 132 4.76 -13.43 1.57
CA ASP A 132 4.44 -13.24 0.15
C ASP A 132 5.37 -12.17 -0.45
N TYR A 133 5.61 -11.11 0.32
CA TYR A 133 6.57 -10.08 -0.05
C TYR A 133 8.01 -10.61 -0.10
N VAL A 134 8.44 -11.38 0.91
CA VAL A 134 9.78 -12.00 0.89
C VAL A 134 9.94 -12.98 -0.27
N ASP A 135 8.91 -13.76 -0.60
CA ASP A 135 8.93 -14.64 -1.78
C ASP A 135 9.07 -13.84 -3.08
N PHE A 136 8.35 -12.71 -3.21
CA PHE A 136 8.53 -11.80 -4.34
C PHE A 136 9.97 -11.27 -4.43
N LEU A 137 10.55 -10.79 -3.33
CA LEU A 137 11.95 -10.33 -3.30
C LEU A 137 12.91 -11.46 -3.69
N GLN A 138 12.61 -12.68 -3.23
CA GLN A 138 13.40 -13.86 -3.53
C GLN A 138 13.38 -14.21 -5.02
N GLN A 139 12.23 -14.08 -5.67
CA GLN A 139 12.06 -14.45 -7.07
C GLN A 139 12.46 -13.35 -8.06
N THR A 140 12.61 -12.10 -7.59
CA THR A 140 12.91 -10.94 -8.47
C THR A 140 14.29 -10.34 -8.24
N GLY A 141 14.92 -10.62 -7.10
CA GLY A 141 16.19 -10.01 -6.74
C GLY A 141 16.11 -8.57 -6.23
N ALA A 142 14.91 -8.06 -5.96
CA ALA A 142 14.73 -6.76 -5.33
C ALA A 142 15.13 -6.81 -3.85
N LYS A 143 15.63 -5.68 -3.32
CA LYS A 143 15.82 -5.46 -1.88
C LYS A 143 14.56 -4.92 -1.21
N ALA A 144 14.52 -4.98 0.12
CA ALA A 144 13.37 -4.53 0.89
C ALA A 144 13.49 -3.05 1.33
N VAL A 145 12.40 -2.30 1.18
CA VAL A 145 12.12 -1.13 2.03
C VAL A 145 10.83 -1.43 2.75
N ILE A 146 10.91 -1.57 4.07
CA ILE A 146 9.81 -2.00 4.93
C ILE A 146 9.28 -0.79 5.65
N MET A 147 7.99 -0.51 5.48
CA MET A 147 7.37 0.56 6.22
C MET A 147 6.86 0.04 7.57
N VAL A 148 6.86 0.86 8.61
CA VAL A 148 6.52 0.47 9.97
C VAL A 148 5.38 1.32 10.46
N ASN A 149 4.32 0.67 10.94
CA ASN A 149 3.17 1.38 11.48
C ASN A 149 3.48 1.94 12.89
N VAL A 150 3.95 3.17 12.95
CA VAL A 150 4.23 3.89 14.21
C VAL A 150 3.00 4.56 14.83
N LEU A 151 1.83 4.48 14.17
CA LEU A 151 0.57 4.90 14.78
C LEU A 151 0.09 3.88 15.82
N GLN A 152 0.53 2.63 15.70
CA GLN A 152 0.35 1.59 16.71
C GLN A 152 1.23 1.87 17.94
N TYR A 153 0.72 1.59 19.13
CA TYR A 153 1.48 1.66 20.39
C TYR A 153 1.95 0.28 20.84
N ASN A 154 2.47 -0.52 19.90
CA ASN A 154 2.96 -1.88 20.14
C ASN A 154 4.27 -2.11 19.36
N PRO A 155 5.40 -1.57 19.84
CA PRO A 155 6.70 -1.71 19.18
C PRO A 155 7.19 -3.16 19.09
N GLU A 156 6.66 -4.08 19.90
CA GLU A 156 7.00 -5.50 19.87
C GLU A 156 6.69 -6.16 18.52
N GLN A 157 5.64 -5.71 17.81
CA GLN A 157 5.35 -6.23 16.46
C GLN A 157 6.47 -5.89 15.48
N SER A 158 7.03 -4.69 15.57
CA SER A 158 8.14 -4.25 14.72
C SER A 158 9.44 -4.99 15.04
N ARG A 159 9.66 -5.35 16.31
CA ARG A 159 10.75 -6.25 16.71
C ARG A 159 10.61 -7.62 16.05
N ASP A 160 9.41 -8.19 16.08
CA ASP A 160 9.15 -9.52 15.54
C ASP A 160 9.31 -9.54 14.01
N LEU A 161 8.83 -8.48 13.33
CA LEU A 161 9.06 -8.26 11.90
C LEU A 161 10.55 -8.15 11.57
N ALA A 162 11.28 -7.31 12.31
CA ALA A 162 12.72 -7.12 12.12
C ALA A 162 13.49 -8.43 12.32
N LYS A 163 13.17 -9.19 13.38
CA LYS A 163 13.76 -10.50 13.64
C LYS A 163 13.47 -11.49 12.51
N TYR A 164 12.23 -11.55 12.03
CA TYR A 164 11.86 -12.42 10.90
C TYR A 164 12.71 -12.11 9.66
N LEU A 165 12.88 -10.83 9.32
CA LEU A 165 13.67 -10.40 8.16
C LEU A 165 15.15 -10.75 8.33
N TYR A 166 15.70 -10.55 9.53
CA TYR A 166 17.08 -10.86 9.87
C TYR A 166 17.37 -12.37 9.76
N ASP A 167 16.53 -13.20 10.40
CA ASP A 167 16.70 -14.65 10.41
C ASP A 167 16.55 -15.27 9.00
N ASN A 168 15.86 -14.58 8.08
CA ASN A 168 15.73 -14.98 6.68
C ASN A 168 16.74 -14.30 5.73
N HIS A 169 17.75 -13.60 6.28
CA HIS A 169 18.75 -12.85 5.52
C HIS A 169 18.15 -11.95 4.43
N VAL A 170 16.96 -11.37 4.69
CA VAL A 170 16.30 -10.47 3.74
C VAL A 170 17.08 -9.15 3.70
N PRO A 171 17.60 -8.71 2.55
CA PRO A 171 18.34 -7.46 2.48
C PRO A 171 17.40 -6.27 2.63
N VAL A 172 17.38 -5.66 3.81
CA VAL A 172 16.58 -4.47 4.09
C VAL A 172 17.44 -3.22 3.92
N LEU A 173 17.05 -2.34 2.99
CA LEU A 173 17.66 -1.03 2.81
C LEU A 173 17.25 -0.09 3.95
N TYR A 174 15.96 -0.06 4.26
CA TYR A 174 15.38 0.84 5.25
C TYR A 174 14.12 0.26 5.93
N PHE A 175 13.99 0.55 7.22
CA PHE A 175 12.75 0.53 7.98
C PHE A 175 12.20 1.96 8.07
N GLU A 176 11.15 2.26 7.31
CA GLU A 176 10.54 3.58 7.26
C GLU A 176 9.51 3.73 8.38
N LEU A 177 9.74 4.65 9.32
CA LEU A 177 8.97 4.81 10.55
C LEU A 177 7.72 5.66 10.33
N GLY A 178 6.78 5.12 9.56
CA GLY A 178 5.50 5.73 9.24
C GLY A 178 5.49 6.50 7.92
N ASN A 179 4.30 6.59 7.31
CA ASN A 179 4.09 7.27 6.03
C ASN A 179 3.46 8.65 6.21
N GLU A 180 4.04 9.69 5.61
CA GLU A 180 3.46 11.05 5.54
C GLU A 180 2.95 11.56 6.91
N ILE A 181 3.78 11.41 7.95
CA ILE A 181 3.37 11.61 9.35
C ILE A 181 2.89 13.03 9.66
N SER A 182 3.32 14.02 8.88
CA SER A 182 2.85 15.40 9.03
C SER A 182 1.34 15.53 8.96
N TYR A 183 0.64 14.67 8.19
CA TYR A 183 -0.83 14.71 8.13
C TYR A 183 -1.51 14.22 9.43
N TYR A 184 -0.81 13.47 10.28
CA TYR A 184 -1.32 12.97 11.57
C TYR A 184 -0.90 13.86 12.74
N THR A 185 -0.41 15.06 12.47
CA THR A 185 -0.04 16.03 13.49
C THR A 185 -1.16 17.05 13.68
N THR A 186 -1.45 17.39 14.94
CA THR A 186 -2.54 18.29 15.32
C THR A 186 -2.47 19.62 14.55
N GLY A 187 -3.57 19.99 13.89
CA GLY A 187 -3.71 21.29 13.21
C GLY A 187 -2.99 21.42 11.85
N ILE A 188 -2.35 20.35 11.34
CA ILE A 188 -1.60 20.39 10.08
C ILE A 188 -2.33 19.66 8.94
N GLY A 189 -2.85 18.46 9.21
CA GLY A 189 -3.51 17.64 8.20
C GLY A 189 -5.03 17.55 8.37
N GLY A 190 -5.74 17.22 7.30
CA GLY A 190 -7.16 16.83 7.35
C GLY A 190 -7.39 15.42 7.93
N GLN A 191 -6.36 14.81 8.51
CA GLN A 191 -6.39 13.47 9.09
C GLN A 191 -6.45 13.55 10.62
N GLN A 192 -6.85 12.45 11.25
CA GLN A 192 -6.96 12.36 12.69
C GLN A 192 -5.56 12.50 13.31
N ALA A 193 -5.42 13.49 14.19
CA ALA A 193 -4.16 13.74 14.86
C ALA A 193 -3.78 12.54 15.77
N ALA A 194 -2.70 11.84 15.42
CA ALA A 194 -2.05 10.82 16.23
C ALA A 194 -0.86 11.37 17.03
N PHE A 195 -0.40 12.57 16.65
CA PHE A 195 0.71 13.28 17.25
C PHE A 195 0.34 14.74 17.54
N LYS A 196 0.84 15.27 18.65
CA LYS A 196 0.68 16.69 18.98
C LYS A 196 1.59 17.58 18.15
N SER A 197 2.79 17.09 17.87
CA SER A 197 3.87 17.83 17.22
C SER A 197 4.84 16.85 16.57
N ALA A 198 5.81 17.33 15.78
CA ALA A 198 6.83 16.45 15.21
C ALA A 198 7.71 15.83 16.32
N THR A 199 7.99 16.59 17.37
CA THR A 199 8.72 16.09 18.56
C THR A 199 8.00 14.92 19.24
N ASP A 200 6.67 14.96 19.33
CA ASP A 200 5.87 13.86 19.88
C ASP A 200 5.98 12.59 19.01
N TYR A 201 5.90 12.75 17.69
CA TYR A 201 6.18 11.68 16.74
C TYR A 201 7.59 11.09 16.91
N LEU A 202 8.63 11.93 16.92
CA LEU A 202 10.02 11.48 16.99
C LEU A 202 10.33 10.74 18.29
N ASN A 203 9.76 11.17 19.42
CA ASN A 203 9.87 10.46 20.68
C ASN A 203 9.25 9.05 20.61
N ARG A 204 8.09 8.91 19.96
CA ARG A 204 7.46 7.59 19.77
C ARG A 204 8.27 6.72 18.81
N ALA A 205 8.63 7.25 17.64
CA ALA A 205 9.40 6.56 16.62
C ALA A 205 10.77 6.08 17.15
N LYS A 206 11.36 6.77 18.14
CA LYS A 206 12.60 6.31 18.80
C LYS A 206 12.45 4.94 19.43
N THR A 207 11.30 4.65 20.06
CA THR A 207 11.03 3.34 20.68
C THR A 207 11.02 2.24 19.62
N PHE A 208 10.44 2.51 18.45
CA PHE A 208 10.43 1.60 17.30
C PHE A 208 11.84 1.41 16.73
N ASN A 209 12.61 2.49 16.57
CA ASN A 209 13.99 2.41 16.12
C ASN A 209 14.83 1.50 17.00
N ASP A 210 14.79 1.72 18.32
CA ASP A 210 15.66 1.01 19.26
C ASP A 210 15.32 -0.49 19.28
N ILE A 211 14.04 -0.85 19.26
CA ILE A 211 13.62 -2.25 19.27
C ILE A 211 13.91 -2.97 17.93
N ILE A 212 13.76 -2.28 16.80
CA ILE A 212 14.12 -2.82 15.47
C ILE A 212 15.62 -3.10 15.41
N LYS A 213 16.45 -2.13 15.80
CA LYS A 213 17.92 -2.27 15.79
C LYS A 213 18.40 -3.37 16.75
N SER A 214 17.66 -3.64 17.83
CA SER A 214 17.97 -4.77 18.73
C SER A 214 17.71 -6.15 18.11
N ALA A 215 16.76 -6.25 17.18
CA ALA A 215 16.34 -7.50 16.55
C ALA A 215 16.96 -7.74 15.17
N TYR A 216 17.37 -6.68 14.49
CA TYR A 216 18.09 -6.72 13.22
C TYR A 216 19.36 -5.85 13.38
N PRO A 217 20.49 -6.44 13.77
CA PRO A 217 21.78 -5.74 13.80
C PRO A 217 22.14 -5.15 12.43
N GLY A 218 22.43 -3.85 12.39
CA GLY A 218 22.72 -3.12 11.14
C GLY A 218 21.49 -2.57 10.41
N ALA A 219 20.28 -2.72 10.97
CA ALA A 219 19.08 -2.09 10.44
C ALA A 219 19.25 -0.56 10.36
N LYS A 220 18.76 0.03 9.26
CA LYS A 220 18.69 1.47 9.06
C LYS A 220 17.24 1.93 9.15
N THR A 221 16.97 2.99 9.89
CA THR A 221 15.64 3.57 10.04
C THR A 221 15.54 4.95 9.41
N VAL A 222 14.34 5.29 8.94
CA VAL A 222 14.07 6.53 8.21
C VAL A 222 12.85 7.22 8.78
N ILE A 223 12.91 8.54 8.95
CA ILE A 223 11.80 9.34 9.48
C ILE A 223 11.15 10.23 8.41
N SER A 224 9.84 10.44 8.51
CA SER A 224 9.06 11.26 7.56
C SER A 224 9.34 12.77 7.68
N MET A 225 9.45 13.44 6.53
CA MET A 225 9.42 14.90 6.35
C MET A 225 8.19 15.34 5.56
N SER A 226 7.68 16.55 5.81
CA SER A 226 6.48 17.08 5.14
C SER A 226 6.75 17.68 3.76
N ASN A 227 8.02 17.85 3.38
CA ASN A 227 8.42 18.55 2.15
C ASN A 227 8.01 20.03 2.12
N ASN A 228 8.16 20.75 3.23
CA ASN A 228 7.70 22.11 3.45
C ASN A 228 6.18 22.32 3.28
N GLN A 229 5.40 21.24 3.20
CA GLN A 229 3.93 21.36 3.24
C GLN A 229 3.45 21.75 4.64
N ALA A 230 4.24 21.46 5.67
CA ALA A 230 4.01 21.81 7.05
C ALA A 230 5.32 22.31 7.69
N ALA A 231 5.68 23.56 7.42
CA ALA A 231 6.97 24.14 7.87
C ALA A 231 7.19 24.03 9.39
N GLY A 232 6.14 24.16 10.21
CA GLY A 232 6.24 23.97 11.66
C GLY A 232 6.67 22.55 12.06
N PHE A 233 6.13 21.52 11.38
CA PHE A 233 6.55 20.13 11.58
C PHE A 233 8.01 19.95 11.19
N ASP A 234 8.41 20.39 10.00
CA ASP A 234 9.78 20.23 9.52
C ASP A 234 10.79 20.95 10.42
N ASN A 235 10.46 22.17 10.90
CA ASN A 235 11.30 22.94 11.82
C ASN A 235 11.53 22.23 13.17
N GLU A 236 10.50 21.55 13.69
CA GLU A 236 10.66 20.72 14.89
C GLU A 236 11.56 19.51 14.62
N VAL A 237 11.46 18.86 13.44
CA VAL A 237 12.37 17.77 13.08
C VAL A 237 13.82 18.26 12.99
N TYR A 238 14.04 19.43 12.36
CA TYR A 238 15.36 20.05 12.28
C TYR A 238 15.93 20.36 13.68
N SER A 239 15.08 20.81 14.60
CA SER A 239 15.48 21.22 15.95
C SER A 239 15.55 20.07 16.96
N TYR A 240 15.14 18.86 16.59
CA TYR A 240 15.10 17.73 17.53
C TYR A 240 16.50 17.38 18.06
N PRO A 241 16.67 17.27 19.40
CA PRO A 241 17.95 16.95 20.03
C PRO A 241 18.32 15.47 19.86
N ASN A 242 19.61 15.15 19.75
CA ASN A 242 20.11 13.76 19.69
C ASN A 242 19.42 12.90 18.61
N LYS A 243 19.53 13.35 17.35
CA LYS A 243 18.98 12.67 16.16
C LYS A 243 19.49 11.24 16.07
N TYR A 244 18.58 10.26 16.02
CA TYR A 244 18.88 8.81 16.12
C TYR A 244 18.66 8.02 14.83
N TRP A 245 18.02 8.65 13.83
CA TRP A 245 17.66 8.04 12.56
C TRP A 245 18.84 8.01 11.58
N ASP A 246 18.79 7.10 10.61
CA ASP A 246 19.88 6.90 9.64
C ASP A 246 19.64 7.67 8.34
N ALA A 247 18.39 8.07 8.07
CA ALA A 247 17.99 8.88 6.92
C ALA A 247 16.65 9.60 7.18
N ILE A 248 16.27 10.51 6.29
CA ILE A 248 14.93 11.10 6.22
C ILE A 248 14.22 10.66 4.93
N THR A 249 12.89 10.65 4.92
CA THR A 249 12.08 10.34 3.74
C THR A 249 11.15 11.49 3.39
N THR A 250 10.93 11.73 2.11
CA THR A 250 9.92 12.68 1.66
C THR A 250 9.28 12.27 0.33
N HIS A 251 8.09 12.81 0.07
CA HIS A 251 7.30 12.56 -1.12
C HIS A 251 7.16 13.82 -1.96
N ARG A 252 7.10 13.67 -3.29
CA ARG A 252 6.86 14.81 -4.18
C ARG A 252 6.10 14.45 -5.45
N PHE A 253 4.87 14.92 -5.53
CA PHE A 253 4.01 14.84 -6.71
C PHE A 253 3.72 16.25 -7.23
N LYS A 254 3.97 16.53 -8.53
CA LYS A 254 3.86 17.86 -9.15
C LYS A 254 3.42 17.81 -10.62
N GLY A 255 3.25 18.94 -11.29
CA GLY A 255 2.65 18.97 -12.62
C GLY A 255 1.14 19.14 -12.57
N ASP A 256 0.69 20.01 -11.67
CA ASP A 256 -0.70 20.41 -11.53
C ASP A 256 -1.04 21.52 -12.55
N GLY A 257 -2.26 21.52 -13.06
CA GLY A 257 -2.75 22.57 -13.95
C GLY A 257 -4.11 22.25 -14.55
N ALA A 258 -4.89 23.29 -14.84
CA ALA A 258 -6.20 23.17 -15.48
C ALA A 258 -6.13 22.68 -16.95
N THR A 259 -4.94 22.69 -17.55
CA THR A 259 -4.67 22.19 -18.90
C THR A 259 -3.39 21.39 -18.92
N ALA A 260 -3.24 20.50 -19.90
CA ALA A 260 -2.01 19.76 -20.13
C ALA A 260 -0.78 20.67 -20.26
N SER A 261 -0.88 21.80 -20.97
CA SER A 261 0.22 22.76 -21.13
C SER A 261 0.64 23.41 -19.79
N ALA A 262 -0.34 23.79 -18.97
CA ALA A 262 -0.08 24.33 -17.63
C ALA A 262 0.57 23.27 -16.73
N ALA A 263 0.06 22.04 -16.76
CA ALA A 263 0.58 20.91 -16.02
C ALA A 263 2.03 20.58 -16.43
N MET A 264 2.35 20.57 -17.74
CA MET A 264 3.71 20.38 -18.24
C MET A 264 4.64 21.51 -17.81
N THR A 265 4.19 22.77 -17.92
CA THR A 265 4.96 23.94 -17.47
C THR A 265 5.30 23.87 -15.98
N ASN A 266 4.33 23.46 -15.16
CA ASN A 266 4.53 23.23 -13.73
C ASN A 266 5.55 22.11 -13.50
N ALA A 267 5.36 20.93 -14.11
CA ALA A 267 6.27 19.79 -14.00
C ALA A 267 7.72 20.17 -14.37
N ASN A 268 7.91 20.93 -15.46
CA ASN A 268 9.21 21.42 -15.90
C ASN A 268 9.88 22.34 -14.88
N GLY A 269 9.12 23.24 -14.24
CA GLY A 269 9.65 24.08 -13.14
C GLY A 269 10.18 23.26 -11.96
N PHE A 270 9.56 22.11 -11.70
CA PHE A 270 10.02 21.19 -10.66
C PHE A 270 11.25 20.38 -11.07
N LEU A 271 11.32 19.89 -12.32
CA LEU A 271 12.52 19.25 -12.87
C LEU A 271 13.76 20.13 -12.70
N ASP A 272 13.62 21.41 -12.99
CA ASP A 272 14.70 22.39 -12.93
C ASP A 272 15.16 22.71 -11.49
N SER A 273 14.27 22.59 -10.51
CA SER A 273 14.52 23.01 -9.11
C SER A 273 14.83 21.87 -8.13
N TRP A 274 14.84 20.60 -8.57
CA TRP A 274 15.00 19.43 -7.68
C TRP A 274 16.26 19.49 -6.80
N ASN A 275 17.44 19.62 -7.40
CA ASN A 275 18.70 19.65 -6.66
C ASN A 275 18.82 20.89 -5.76
N ALA A 276 18.40 22.05 -6.26
CA ALA A 276 18.42 23.30 -5.49
C ALA A 276 17.52 23.20 -4.25
N LEU A 277 16.32 22.61 -4.38
CA LEU A 277 15.42 22.40 -3.24
C LEU A 277 16.05 21.47 -2.19
N ILE A 278 16.52 20.30 -2.63
CA ILE A 278 17.05 19.27 -1.71
C ILE A 278 18.25 19.82 -0.95
N ASN A 279 19.19 20.43 -1.67
CA ASN A 279 20.42 20.94 -1.08
C ASN A 279 20.12 22.16 -0.19
N GLY A 280 19.25 23.07 -0.63
CA GLY A 280 18.91 24.30 0.09
C GLY A 280 18.05 24.07 1.34
N ASN A 281 17.17 23.06 1.34
CA ASN A 281 16.33 22.76 2.49
C ASN A 281 16.98 21.70 3.39
N TYR A 282 17.12 20.47 2.90
CA TYR A 282 17.57 19.36 3.73
C TYR A 282 19.08 19.37 3.93
N GLY A 283 19.86 19.71 2.88
CA GLY A 283 21.32 19.78 2.98
C GLY A 283 21.80 20.84 4.00
N VAL A 284 21.09 21.96 4.11
CA VAL A 284 21.38 23.03 5.09
C VAL A 284 20.91 22.65 6.49
N ASN A 285 19.67 22.18 6.64
CA ASN A 285 19.07 21.96 7.96
C ASN A 285 19.43 20.59 8.59
N LEU A 286 19.83 19.61 7.78
CA LEU A 286 20.19 18.25 8.20
C LEU A 286 21.49 17.78 7.50
N PRO A 287 22.62 18.48 7.70
CA PRO A 287 23.86 18.21 6.99
C PRO A 287 24.32 16.76 7.18
N GLY A 288 24.69 16.12 6.08
CA GLY A 288 25.16 14.73 6.06
C GLY A 288 24.08 13.66 6.25
N THR A 289 22.82 14.04 6.48
CA THR A 289 21.71 13.08 6.60
C THR A 289 21.21 12.66 5.21
N PRO A 290 21.27 11.36 4.85
CA PRO A 290 20.75 10.90 3.57
C PRO A 290 19.24 11.13 3.43
N LEU A 291 18.81 11.48 2.21
CA LEU A 291 17.41 11.63 1.82
C LEU A 291 16.97 10.43 0.97
N PHE A 292 16.03 9.66 1.49
CA PHE A 292 15.27 8.68 0.73
C PHE A 292 14.07 9.36 0.07
N LEU A 293 13.93 9.25 -1.25
CA LEU A 293 12.70 9.68 -1.93
C LEU A 293 11.76 8.49 -2.07
N GLY A 294 10.90 8.30 -1.07
CA GLY A 294 9.99 7.14 -0.99
C GLY A 294 8.92 7.12 -2.06
N GLU A 295 8.47 8.29 -2.53
CA GLU A 295 7.50 8.44 -3.61
C GLU A 295 7.75 9.73 -4.40
N HIS A 296 7.78 9.63 -5.72
CA HIS A 296 7.77 10.81 -6.58
C HIS A 296 7.13 10.52 -7.95
N GLY A 297 6.60 11.58 -8.56
CA GLY A 297 5.98 11.51 -9.87
C GLY A 297 5.23 12.78 -10.22
N VAL A 298 4.36 12.70 -11.23
CA VAL A 298 3.44 13.81 -11.50
C VAL A 298 2.22 13.76 -10.56
N ALA A 299 1.43 14.84 -10.54
CA ALA A 299 0.19 14.95 -9.79
C ALA A 299 -0.72 13.75 -10.01
N LEU A 300 -1.05 13.03 -8.92
CA LEU A 300 -1.88 11.84 -8.97
C LEU A 300 -3.29 12.21 -9.42
N GLY A 301 -3.79 11.55 -10.46
CA GLY A 301 -5.10 11.85 -11.05
C GLY A 301 -5.17 13.13 -11.90
N GLY A 302 -4.07 13.89 -12.03
CA GLY A 302 -4.00 15.06 -12.88
C GLY A 302 -3.84 14.74 -14.38
N GLU A 303 -3.76 15.79 -15.20
CA GLU A 303 -3.68 15.72 -16.67
C GLU A 303 -2.54 14.84 -17.18
N LEU A 304 -1.38 14.88 -16.52
CA LEU A 304 -0.20 14.11 -16.94
C LEU A 304 -0.19 12.68 -16.39
N TYR A 305 -1.06 12.35 -15.43
CA TYR A 305 -0.96 11.08 -14.71
C TYR A 305 -1.01 9.87 -15.66
N ASN A 306 -0.07 8.92 -15.52
CA ASN A 306 0.03 7.73 -16.38
C ASN A 306 0.17 8.01 -17.92
N SER A 307 0.64 9.19 -18.32
CA SER A 307 0.94 9.49 -19.74
C SER A 307 2.42 9.31 -20.11
N GLN A 308 2.72 9.44 -21.41
CA GLN A 308 4.09 9.54 -21.91
C GLN A 308 4.86 10.69 -21.23
N TYR A 309 4.23 11.85 -21.03
CA TYR A 309 4.87 12.97 -20.33
C TYR A 309 5.20 12.66 -18.87
N HIS A 310 4.37 11.88 -18.19
CA HIS A 310 4.74 11.37 -16.86
C HIS A 310 5.98 10.47 -16.93
N GLY A 311 6.06 9.58 -17.93
CA GLY A 311 7.25 8.77 -18.20
C GLY A 311 8.51 9.60 -18.40
N ILE A 312 8.40 10.71 -19.13
CA ILE A 312 9.50 11.66 -19.33
C ILE A 312 9.88 12.36 -18.02
N TYR A 313 8.90 12.90 -17.29
CA TYR A 313 9.12 13.60 -16.03
C TYR A 313 9.84 12.72 -15.00
N VAL A 314 9.31 11.52 -14.74
CA VAL A 314 9.90 10.62 -13.74
C VAL A 314 11.30 10.19 -14.17
N SER A 315 11.50 9.90 -15.46
CA SER A 315 12.80 9.52 -15.99
C SER A 315 13.83 10.64 -15.85
N GLU A 316 13.49 11.85 -16.27
CA GLU A 316 14.39 13.01 -16.16
C GLU A 316 14.69 13.35 -14.70
N SER A 317 13.71 13.24 -13.81
CA SER A 317 13.94 13.48 -12.37
C SER A 317 14.94 12.48 -11.77
N ILE A 318 14.85 11.19 -12.11
CA ILE A 318 15.82 10.17 -11.69
C ILE A 318 17.22 10.50 -12.21
N LEU A 319 17.34 10.85 -13.50
CA LEU A 319 18.62 11.16 -14.12
C LEU A 319 19.27 12.43 -13.56
N ARG A 320 18.47 13.41 -13.11
CA ARG A 320 18.97 14.63 -12.44
C ARG A 320 19.42 14.37 -11.00
N LEU A 321 18.84 13.35 -10.34
CA LEU A 321 19.07 13.06 -8.93
C LEU A 321 20.11 11.97 -8.70
N VAL A 322 20.40 11.12 -9.68
CA VAL A 322 21.43 10.04 -9.56
C VAL A 322 22.83 10.57 -9.26
N THR A 323 23.11 11.82 -9.63
CA THR A 323 24.39 12.49 -9.33
C THR A 323 24.36 13.29 -8.03
N ASN A 324 23.24 13.30 -7.28
CA ASN A 324 23.15 13.94 -5.98
C ASN A 324 23.55 12.96 -4.88
N SER A 325 24.70 13.17 -4.25
CA SER A 325 25.24 12.31 -3.19
C SER A 325 24.38 12.23 -1.93
N SER A 326 23.46 13.17 -1.73
CA SER A 326 22.54 13.14 -0.59
C SER A 326 21.41 12.12 -0.77
N ILE A 327 21.22 11.59 -1.98
CA ILE A 327 20.10 10.70 -2.31
C ILE A 327 20.67 9.32 -2.63
N PRO A 328 20.74 8.40 -1.67
CA PRO A 328 21.26 7.06 -1.94
C PRO A 328 20.24 6.18 -2.69
N TYR A 329 18.95 6.44 -2.50
CA TYR A 329 17.86 5.62 -3.03
C TYR A 329 16.62 6.47 -3.36
N LEU A 330 15.89 6.12 -4.42
CA LEU A 330 14.56 6.65 -4.71
C LEU A 330 13.61 5.62 -5.32
N ALA A 331 12.34 5.67 -4.90
CA ALA A 331 11.26 4.90 -5.49
C ALA A 331 10.56 5.77 -6.55
N GLY A 332 10.80 5.44 -7.81
CA GLY A 332 10.19 6.11 -8.96
C GLY A 332 9.05 5.30 -9.50
N TYR A 333 7.83 5.76 -9.23
CA TYR A 333 6.56 5.15 -9.65
C TYR A 333 6.18 3.84 -8.94
N THR A 334 4.96 3.37 -9.20
CA THR A 334 4.39 2.21 -8.52
C THR A 334 4.66 0.91 -9.28
N PHE A 335 4.76 -0.20 -8.55
CA PHE A 335 4.79 -1.54 -9.10
C PHE A 335 3.38 -1.91 -9.60
N THR A 336 2.42 -2.11 -8.70
CA THR A 336 1.00 -2.26 -9.07
C THR A 336 0.43 -0.95 -9.63
N ASN A 337 -0.43 -1.04 -10.64
CA ASN A 337 -0.95 0.10 -11.41
C ASN A 337 0.15 0.91 -12.12
N GLY A 338 1.30 0.29 -12.38
CA GLY A 338 2.40 0.85 -13.15
C GLY A 338 3.11 -0.25 -13.95
N VAL A 339 4.12 -0.88 -13.36
CA VAL A 339 4.84 -2.03 -13.94
C VAL A 339 3.89 -3.21 -14.16
N PHE A 340 3.07 -3.53 -13.17
CA PHE A 340 1.96 -4.47 -13.32
C PHE A 340 0.66 -3.68 -13.22
N THR A 341 0.02 -3.37 -14.36
CA THR A 341 -1.31 -2.77 -14.36
C THR A 341 -2.33 -3.82 -14.81
N PRO A 342 -3.27 -4.24 -13.95
CA PRO A 342 -4.28 -5.21 -14.35
C PRO A 342 -5.23 -4.57 -15.38
N GLY A 343 -5.45 -5.23 -16.51
CA GLY A 343 -6.44 -4.85 -17.53
C GLY A 343 -7.88 -5.10 -17.08
N THR A 344 -8.10 -6.09 -16.21
CA THR A 344 -9.38 -6.34 -15.52
C THR A 344 -9.22 -6.09 -14.03
N SER A 345 -10.16 -5.36 -13.41
CA SER A 345 -9.99 -5.00 -11.99
C SER A 345 -10.35 -6.11 -11.02
N ASP A 346 -11.31 -6.99 -11.39
CA ASP A 346 -11.90 -8.06 -10.58
C ASP A 346 -12.36 -7.62 -9.16
N LYS A 347 -12.50 -6.30 -8.93
CA LYS A 347 -12.88 -5.73 -7.64
C LYS A 347 -14.32 -6.08 -7.26
N MET A 348 -15.23 -6.11 -8.23
CA MET A 348 -16.62 -6.52 -7.99
C MET A 348 -16.69 -7.99 -7.56
N LEU A 349 -15.96 -8.88 -8.23
CA LEU A 349 -15.89 -10.30 -7.85
C LEU A 349 -15.40 -10.48 -6.39
N LEU A 350 -14.37 -9.72 -6.00
CA LEU A 350 -13.86 -9.74 -4.63
C LEU A 350 -14.83 -9.12 -3.63
N GLU A 351 -15.56 -8.07 -4.00
CA GLU A 351 -16.61 -7.50 -3.15
C GLU A 351 -17.74 -8.52 -2.96
N ASP A 352 -18.23 -9.16 -4.03
CA ASP A 352 -19.30 -10.15 -3.94
C ASP A 352 -18.90 -11.35 -3.07
N ALA A 353 -17.68 -11.85 -3.23
CA ALA A 353 -17.14 -12.90 -2.37
C ALA A 353 -17.12 -12.45 -0.90
N TYR A 354 -16.81 -11.18 -0.63
CA TYR A 354 -16.81 -10.64 0.73
C TYR A 354 -18.24 -10.58 1.27
N GLN A 355 -19.21 -10.21 0.43
CA GLN A 355 -20.61 -10.20 0.80
C GLN A 355 -21.12 -11.60 1.15
N ARG A 356 -20.68 -12.64 0.42
CA ARG A 356 -21.04 -14.05 0.66
C ARG A 356 -20.26 -14.72 1.79
N GLY A 357 -19.24 -14.05 2.35
CA GLY A 357 -18.34 -14.65 3.33
C GLY A 357 -17.42 -15.73 2.75
N THR A 358 -17.17 -15.69 1.44
CA THR A 358 -16.33 -16.66 0.70
C THR A 358 -14.99 -16.04 0.29
N THR A 359 -14.06 -16.85 -0.21
CA THR A 359 -12.78 -16.41 -0.77
C THR A 359 -12.74 -16.58 -2.28
N VAL A 360 -11.85 -15.84 -2.96
CA VAL A 360 -11.57 -15.97 -4.39
C VAL A 360 -10.16 -16.50 -4.57
N ASP A 361 -10.00 -17.57 -5.35
CA ASP A 361 -8.69 -18.01 -5.80
C ASP A 361 -8.22 -17.10 -6.93
N THR A 362 -7.39 -16.11 -6.60
CA THR A 362 -6.90 -15.15 -7.59
C THR A 362 -5.96 -15.77 -8.62
N SER A 363 -5.39 -16.94 -8.34
CA SER A 363 -4.44 -17.60 -9.24
C SER A 363 -5.11 -18.16 -10.50
N THR A 364 -6.45 -18.25 -10.50
CA THR A 364 -7.26 -18.65 -11.66
C THR A 364 -7.74 -17.46 -12.49
N LEU A 365 -7.59 -16.22 -11.99
CA LEU A 365 -8.06 -15.02 -12.69
C LEU A 365 -7.10 -14.63 -13.81
N ASN A 366 -7.65 -14.11 -14.91
CA ASN A 366 -6.87 -13.55 -16.00
C ASN A 366 -6.91 -12.03 -15.95
N PHE A 367 -5.89 -11.43 -15.32
CA PHE A 367 -5.79 -9.99 -15.14
C PHE A 367 -5.47 -9.20 -16.42
N ASN A 368 -5.10 -9.87 -17.52
CA ASN A 368 -4.68 -9.25 -18.79
C ASN A 368 -3.72 -8.04 -18.58
N PRO A 369 -2.58 -8.24 -17.89
CA PRO A 369 -1.77 -7.12 -17.42
C PRO A 369 -1.02 -6.41 -18.54
N TYR A 370 -0.74 -5.12 -18.35
CA TYR A 370 0.05 -4.29 -19.26
C TYR A 370 0.96 -3.31 -18.50
N TYR A 371 1.97 -2.78 -19.19
CA TYR A 371 2.82 -1.71 -18.68
C TYR A 371 2.17 -0.35 -18.87
N GLY A 372 2.06 0.44 -17.80
CA GLY A 372 1.74 1.86 -17.91
C GLY A 372 2.80 2.60 -18.75
N ALA A 373 2.43 3.70 -19.40
CA ALA A 373 3.37 4.48 -20.21
C ALA A 373 4.63 4.90 -19.42
N PRO A 374 4.53 5.34 -18.14
CA PRO A 374 5.72 5.64 -17.34
C PRO A 374 6.61 4.42 -17.08
N ALA A 375 6.03 3.23 -16.88
CA ALA A 375 6.80 2.00 -16.70
C ALA A 375 7.59 1.63 -17.97
N ALA A 376 7.03 1.86 -19.16
CA ALA A 376 7.74 1.65 -20.41
C ALA A 376 8.96 2.60 -20.52
N SER A 377 8.82 3.88 -20.19
CA SER A 377 9.93 4.84 -20.19
C SER A 377 10.99 4.52 -19.12
N LEU A 378 10.57 4.10 -17.92
CA LEU A 378 11.49 3.71 -16.85
C LEU A 378 12.29 2.46 -17.22
N LYS A 379 11.72 1.52 -17.97
CA LYS A 379 12.46 0.36 -18.51
C LYS A 379 13.63 0.79 -19.41
N VAL A 380 13.49 1.91 -20.14
CA VAL A 380 14.57 2.47 -20.98
C VAL A 380 15.74 2.95 -20.11
N ILE A 381 15.46 3.72 -19.05
CA ILE A 381 16.52 4.27 -18.19
C ILE A 381 17.15 3.19 -17.30
N ASP A 382 16.38 2.21 -16.85
CA ASP A 382 16.84 1.06 -16.07
C ASP A 382 17.86 0.23 -16.83
N GLY A 383 17.75 0.24 -18.16
CA GLY A 383 18.75 -0.32 -19.06
C GLY A 383 20.12 0.37 -19.02
N ALA A 384 20.28 1.50 -18.34
CA ALA A 384 21.55 2.19 -18.14
C ALA A 384 21.91 2.30 -16.65
N ILE A 385 21.00 2.83 -15.81
CA ILE A 385 21.29 3.10 -14.39
C ILE A 385 21.51 1.82 -13.58
N ASN A 386 20.91 0.70 -13.96
CA ASN A 386 21.14 -0.59 -13.29
C ASN A 386 22.36 -1.34 -13.83
N GLN A 387 23.10 -0.75 -14.76
CA GLN A 387 24.24 -1.39 -15.42
C GLN A 387 25.59 -0.96 -14.85
N GLY A 388 25.65 -0.09 -13.85
CA GLY A 388 26.90 0.30 -13.21
C GLY A 388 26.68 1.18 -11.98
N THR A 389 27.75 1.85 -11.55
CA THR A 389 27.74 2.76 -10.39
C THR A 389 28.42 4.10 -10.63
N VAL A 390 28.77 4.42 -11.89
CA VAL A 390 29.48 5.65 -12.23
C VAL A 390 28.69 6.45 -13.26
N ALA A 391 28.30 7.65 -12.87
CA ALA A 391 27.72 8.67 -13.75
C ALA A 391 28.82 9.66 -14.17
N TRP A 392 28.76 10.13 -15.41
CA TRP A 392 29.74 11.07 -15.97
C TRP A 392 29.20 12.48 -16.09
N GLY A 393 30.09 13.47 -16.00
CA GLY A 393 29.76 14.85 -16.32
C GLY A 393 29.18 14.92 -17.74
N THR A 394 27.94 15.38 -17.86
CA THR A 394 27.20 15.41 -19.13
C THR A 394 26.58 16.79 -19.31
N SER A 395 26.75 17.39 -20.49
CA SER A 395 26.11 18.66 -20.83
C SER A 395 25.42 18.57 -22.19
N VAL A 396 24.35 19.34 -22.36
CA VAL A 396 23.61 19.46 -23.61
C VAL A 396 23.68 20.91 -24.09
N THR A 397 23.99 21.12 -25.36
CA THR A 397 24.04 22.43 -26.02
C THR A 397 23.24 22.40 -27.32
N GLY A 398 22.56 23.49 -27.67
CA GLY A 398 21.62 23.52 -28.80
C GLY A 398 20.27 22.89 -28.44
N GLY A 399 19.48 22.52 -29.44
CA GLY A 399 18.12 22.02 -29.28
C GLY A 399 17.09 23.10 -28.98
N SER A 400 15.81 22.71 -28.93
CA SER A 400 14.71 23.61 -28.60
C SER A 400 14.55 23.81 -27.09
N THR A 401 13.66 24.72 -26.70
CA THR A 401 13.32 24.99 -25.31
C THR A 401 11.84 24.74 -25.05
N VAL A 402 11.50 24.43 -23.80
CA VAL A 402 10.12 24.26 -23.33
C VAL A 402 9.83 25.22 -22.19
N SER A 403 8.55 25.57 -22.01
CA SER A 403 8.10 26.40 -20.90
C SER A 403 8.29 25.71 -19.55
N LYS A 404 8.69 26.50 -18.55
CA LYS A 404 8.69 26.13 -17.13
C LYS A 404 8.10 27.27 -16.29
N THR A 405 7.76 27.01 -15.03
CA THR A 405 7.40 28.10 -14.11
C THR A 405 8.53 29.12 -14.03
N GLY A 406 8.24 30.38 -14.37
CA GLY A 406 9.20 31.47 -14.33
C GLY A 406 10.17 31.55 -15.52
N GLY A 407 9.94 30.86 -16.64
CA GLY A 407 10.74 31.03 -17.86
C GLY A 407 10.71 29.82 -18.80
N THR A 408 11.85 29.55 -19.45
CA THR A 408 12.05 28.38 -20.31
C THR A 408 13.22 27.53 -19.81
N MET A 409 13.29 26.28 -20.27
CA MET A 409 14.40 25.36 -20.02
C MET A 409 14.69 24.53 -21.28
N PRO A 410 15.88 23.91 -21.41
CA PRO A 410 16.16 23.00 -22.52
C PRO A 410 15.13 21.87 -22.63
N ALA A 411 14.66 21.62 -23.86
CA ALA A 411 13.76 20.50 -24.16
C ALA A 411 14.45 19.15 -23.87
N LEU A 412 15.74 19.07 -24.20
CA LEU A 412 16.58 17.92 -23.96
C LEU A 412 17.26 17.96 -22.59
N PHE A 413 17.31 16.81 -21.92
CA PHE A 413 18.24 16.55 -20.82
C PHE A 413 18.97 15.24 -21.08
N ALA A 414 20.23 15.14 -20.67
CA ALA A 414 21.00 13.91 -20.84
C ALA A 414 21.91 13.63 -19.66
N GLN A 415 22.07 12.35 -19.34
CA GLN A 415 23.01 11.87 -18.34
C GLN A 415 23.71 10.61 -18.86
N ALA A 416 25.05 10.64 -18.87
CA ALA A 416 25.87 9.53 -19.30
C ALA A 416 26.35 8.66 -18.13
N PHE A 417 26.55 7.38 -18.40
CA PHE A 417 26.96 6.38 -17.43
C PHE A 417 28.03 5.45 -18.00
N ARG A 418 28.95 5.04 -17.13
CA ARG A 418 29.81 3.89 -17.36
C ARG A 418 29.08 2.65 -16.87
N GLY A 419 28.75 1.73 -17.77
CA GLY A 419 28.26 0.41 -17.39
C GLY A 419 29.40 -0.50 -17.01
N ASP A 420 29.24 -1.27 -15.95
CA ASP A 420 30.18 -2.32 -15.53
C ASP A 420 30.24 -3.44 -16.59
N ASN A 421 29.20 -3.61 -17.40
CA ASN A 421 29.10 -4.64 -18.46
C ASN A 421 29.95 -4.36 -19.71
N GLY A 422 30.90 -3.43 -19.63
CA GLY A 422 31.73 -3.03 -20.76
C GLY A 422 31.03 -2.11 -21.77
N LYS A 423 29.82 -1.61 -21.48
CA LYS A 423 29.14 -0.60 -22.31
C LYS A 423 29.19 0.78 -21.69
N ASN A 424 29.04 1.78 -22.54
CA ASN A 424 28.76 3.16 -22.20
C ASN A 424 27.31 3.48 -22.57
N TYR A 425 26.75 4.40 -21.79
CA TYR A 425 25.36 4.81 -21.95
C TYR A 425 25.27 6.32 -21.95
N VAL A 426 24.36 6.85 -22.76
CA VAL A 426 23.75 8.16 -22.52
C VAL A 426 22.24 8.01 -22.58
N VAL A 427 21.57 8.45 -21.52
CA VAL A 427 20.11 8.51 -21.48
C VAL A 427 19.70 9.95 -21.77
N ILE A 428 18.75 10.13 -22.67
CA ILE A 428 18.28 11.40 -23.22
C ILE A 428 16.76 11.45 -23.02
N THR A 429 16.26 12.54 -22.45
CA THR A 429 14.83 12.84 -22.39
C THR A 429 14.52 14.00 -23.31
N ASN A 430 13.46 13.90 -24.11
CA ASN A 430 12.95 14.98 -24.94
C ASN A 430 11.53 15.35 -24.48
N LYS A 431 11.37 16.58 -23.99
CA LYS A 431 10.11 17.10 -23.44
C LYS A 431 9.28 17.90 -24.45
N SER A 432 9.75 18.08 -25.69
CA SER A 432 9.08 18.90 -26.70
C SER A 432 8.45 18.08 -27.83
N ALA A 433 7.67 18.78 -28.66
CA ALA A 433 7.13 18.25 -29.91
C ALA A 433 8.17 18.17 -31.04
N ASP A 434 9.39 18.69 -30.84
CA ASP A 434 10.42 18.75 -31.88
C ASP A 434 11.25 17.46 -31.90
N GLU A 435 11.54 16.98 -33.10
CA GLU A 435 12.59 15.99 -33.30
C GLU A 435 13.96 16.67 -33.26
N HIS A 436 14.94 16.01 -32.64
CA HIS A 436 16.29 16.55 -32.50
C HIS A 436 17.33 15.64 -33.15
N GLU A 437 18.25 16.24 -33.89
CA GLU A 437 19.45 15.56 -34.38
C GLU A 437 20.60 15.83 -33.41
N VAL A 438 21.01 14.82 -32.65
CA VAL A 438 21.89 14.96 -31.48
C VAL A 438 23.26 14.34 -31.74
N THR A 439 24.30 15.18 -31.82
CA THR A 439 25.69 14.70 -31.88
C THR A 439 26.18 14.28 -30.50
N VAL A 440 26.64 13.04 -30.34
CA VAL A 440 27.21 12.54 -29.07
C VAL A 440 28.73 12.63 -29.11
N ARG A 441 29.31 13.38 -28.17
CA ARG A 441 30.75 13.57 -28.01
C ARG A 441 31.22 13.04 -26.67
N MET A 442 32.37 12.37 -26.67
CA MET A 442 33.06 11.90 -25.47
C MET A 442 34.47 12.50 -25.43
N ASN A 443 34.80 13.18 -24.33
CA ASN A 443 36.08 13.87 -24.11
C ASN A 443 36.48 14.79 -25.28
N GLY A 444 35.52 15.48 -25.88
CA GLY A 444 35.75 16.41 -26.99
C GLY A 444 35.73 15.79 -28.40
N SER A 445 35.61 14.47 -28.56
CA SER A 445 35.55 13.82 -29.88
C SER A 445 34.20 13.14 -30.11
N ASN A 446 33.76 13.04 -31.36
CA ASN A 446 32.53 12.29 -31.70
C ASN A 446 32.70 10.81 -31.33
N VAL A 447 31.66 10.21 -30.77
CA VAL A 447 31.63 8.75 -30.58
C VAL A 447 31.51 8.09 -31.96
N THR A 448 32.51 7.29 -32.32
CA THR A 448 32.59 6.59 -33.62
C THR A 448 32.22 5.11 -33.53
N SER A 449 32.12 4.56 -32.32
CA SER A 449 31.63 3.19 -32.08
C SER A 449 30.18 3.04 -32.57
N ALA A 450 29.83 1.83 -33.03
CA ALA A 450 28.45 1.53 -33.42
C ALA A 450 27.48 1.78 -32.26
N LEU A 451 26.43 2.56 -32.51
CA LEU A 451 25.45 2.96 -31.51
C LEU A 451 24.17 2.13 -31.66
N THR A 452 23.60 1.73 -30.53
CA THR A 452 22.24 1.21 -30.45
C THR A 452 21.38 2.17 -29.66
N LYS A 453 20.14 2.42 -30.10
CA LYS A 453 19.14 3.18 -29.35
C LYS A 453 18.02 2.26 -28.87
N THR A 454 17.55 2.52 -27.66
CA THR A 454 16.33 1.95 -27.08
C THR A 454 15.49 3.11 -26.56
N TYR A 455 14.21 3.21 -26.91
CA TYR A 455 13.42 4.38 -26.57
C TYR A 455 11.92 4.13 -26.50
N THR A 456 11.22 5.06 -25.85
CA THR A 456 9.76 5.25 -25.93
C THR A 456 9.50 6.64 -26.51
N THR A 457 8.43 6.80 -27.30
CA THR A 457 8.01 8.09 -27.87
C THR A 457 6.50 8.09 -28.13
N ALA A 458 5.89 9.27 -28.19
CA ALA A 458 4.54 9.47 -28.69
C ALA A 458 4.43 10.86 -29.36
N THR A 459 3.54 11.02 -30.33
CA THR A 459 3.21 12.34 -30.90
C THR A 459 2.36 13.17 -29.94
N ASP A 460 1.46 12.52 -29.20
CA ASP A 460 0.69 13.12 -28.11
C ASP A 460 1.42 12.91 -26.76
N PRO A 461 1.81 13.98 -26.03
CA PRO A 461 2.42 13.86 -24.71
C PRO A 461 1.49 13.22 -23.67
N LEU A 462 0.18 13.23 -23.91
CA LEU A 462 -0.83 12.63 -23.05
C LEU A 462 -1.13 11.17 -23.39
N ALA A 463 -0.47 10.58 -24.39
CA ALA A 463 -0.65 9.18 -24.77
C ALA A 463 -0.49 8.26 -23.55
N ARG A 464 -1.47 7.37 -23.35
CA ARG A 464 -1.52 6.40 -22.24
C ARG A 464 -1.70 4.99 -22.78
N ASN A 465 -1.21 4.02 -22.03
CA ASN A 465 -1.57 2.62 -22.23
C ASN A 465 -2.84 2.31 -21.42
N ARG A 466 -3.83 1.62 -22.02
CA ARG A 466 -5.12 1.29 -21.39
C ARG A 466 -5.54 -0.14 -21.74
N GLY A 467 -4.98 -1.13 -21.04
CA GLY A 467 -5.23 -2.54 -21.34
C GLY A 467 -4.33 -3.07 -22.47
N ALA A 468 -4.27 -4.40 -22.61
CA ALA A 468 -3.40 -5.05 -23.59
C ALA A 468 -3.70 -4.69 -25.06
N SER A 469 -4.93 -4.27 -25.36
CA SER A 469 -5.35 -3.93 -26.74
C SER A 469 -5.12 -2.47 -27.13
N LEU A 470 -4.74 -1.59 -26.19
CA LEU A 470 -4.53 -0.16 -26.42
C LEU A 470 -3.20 0.28 -25.79
N ILE A 471 -2.10 -0.18 -26.40
CA ILE A 471 -0.73 0.17 -25.99
C ILE A 471 -0.19 1.21 -26.98
N ASN A 472 -0.23 2.48 -26.59
CA ASN A 472 0.21 3.62 -27.41
C ASN A 472 1.70 3.92 -27.22
N VAL A 473 2.29 3.53 -26.08
CA VAL A 473 3.69 3.78 -25.73
C VAL A 473 4.38 2.43 -25.51
N THR A 474 5.32 2.10 -26.39
CA THR A 474 6.09 0.85 -26.37
C THR A 474 7.60 1.11 -26.36
N VAL A 475 8.36 0.18 -25.80
CA VAL A 475 9.82 0.19 -25.89
C VAL A 475 10.24 -0.31 -27.27
N GLN A 476 10.97 0.53 -27.99
CA GLN A 476 11.51 0.27 -29.32
C GLN A 476 13.04 0.15 -29.22
N SER A 477 13.68 -0.58 -30.14
CA SER A 477 15.15 -0.69 -30.19
C SER A 477 15.66 -0.88 -31.61
N GLY A 478 16.86 -0.38 -31.89
CA GLY A 478 17.54 -0.56 -33.18
C GLY A 478 18.89 0.14 -33.24
N SER A 479 19.66 -0.14 -34.29
CA SER A 479 20.92 0.57 -34.56
C SER A 479 20.66 2.04 -34.88
N THR A 480 21.65 2.90 -34.61
CA THR A 480 21.57 4.33 -34.94
C THR A 480 22.94 4.91 -35.28
N ASN A 481 22.95 6.07 -35.93
CA ASN A 481 24.16 6.79 -36.31
C ASN A 481 24.53 7.83 -35.24
N ASN A 482 25.67 8.48 -35.43
CA ASN A 482 26.03 9.72 -34.75
C ASN A 482 26.19 10.81 -35.81
N PRO A 483 25.28 11.79 -35.91
CA PRO A 483 24.24 12.18 -34.95
C PRO A 483 23.07 11.19 -34.77
N VAL A 484 22.48 11.18 -33.58
CA VAL A 484 21.33 10.36 -33.18
C VAL A 484 20.04 11.17 -33.34
N LEU A 485 19.03 10.64 -34.05
CA LEU A 485 17.69 11.23 -34.08
C LEU A 485 16.90 10.87 -32.81
N VAL A 486 16.57 11.89 -32.01
CA VAL A 486 15.79 11.82 -30.78
C VAL A 486 14.36 12.31 -31.06
N PRO A 487 13.36 11.42 -31.04
CA PRO A 487 12.00 11.76 -31.44
C PRO A 487 11.30 12.66 -30.40
N PRO A 488 10.18 13.31 -30.78
CA PRO A 488 9.33 14.07 -29.86
C PRO A 488 8.90 13.27 -28.64
N TYR A 489 8.65 13.95 -27.52
CA TYR A 489 8.14 13.40 -26.26
C TYR A 489 8.68 12.00 -25.95
N SER A 490 9.99 11.89 -25.74
CA SER A 490 10.68 10.61 -25.68
C SER A 490 11.60 10.46 -24.48
N VAL A 491 11.85 9.19 -24.15
CA VAL A 491 12.94 8.76 -23.28
C VAL A 491 13.75 7.77 -24.09
N MET A 492 15.03 8.05 -24.29
CA MET A 492 15.94 7.29 -25.13
C MET A 492 17.21 6.95 -24.36
N ARG A 493 17.67 5.72 -24.49
CA ARG A 493 19.00 5.29 -24.10
C ARG A 493 19.78 4.97 -25.36
N VAL A 494 20.95 5.58 -25.51
CA VAL A 494 21.95 5.24 -26.52
C VAL A 494 23.08 4.48 -25.83
N GLU A 495 23.50 3.36 -26.40
CA GLU A 495 24.54 2.50 -25.84
C GLU A 495 25.59 2.09 -26.89
N TRP A 496 26.84 1.93 -26.44
CA TRP A 496 27.95 1.45 -27.27
C TRP A 496 29.01 0.71 -26.43
N THR A 497 29.72 -0.22 -27.05
CA THR A 497 30.76 -1.02 -26.39
C THR A 497 32.02 -0.19 -26.13
N ARG A 498 32.59 -0.31 -24.92
CA ARG A 498 33.90 0.24 -24.55
C ARG A 498 35.03 -0.61 -25.13
N THR A 499 36.22 -0.02 -25.26
CA THR A 499 37.45 -0.76 -25.59
C THR A 499 37.97 -1.63 -24.44
N SER A 500 37.58 -1.33 -23.20
CA SER A 500 37.94 -2.11 -22.00
C SER A 500 36.98 -3.28 -21.77
N SER A 501 37.50 -4.36 -21.19
CA SER A 501 36.68 -5.52 -20.80
C SER A 501 35.61 -5.13 -19.76
N PRO A 502 34.52 -5.90 -19.66
CA PRO A 502 33.58 -5.79 -18.55
C PRO A 502 34.28 -5.93 -17.19
N ASP A 503 33.74 -5.30 -16.17
CA ASP A 503 34.21 -5.44 -14.78
C ASP A 503 33.85 -6.85 -14.28
N ALA A 504 34.63 -7.37 -13.32
CA ALA A 504 34.31 -8.63 -12.65
C ALA A 504 32.89 -8.57 -12.03
N PRO A 505 32.16 -9.69 -11.96
CA PRO A 505 30.81 -9.66 -11.42
C PRO A 505 30.81 -9.26 -9.95
N ARG A 506 29.70 -8.66 -9.52
CA ARG A 506 29.49 -8.35 -8.10
C ARG A 506 29.14 -9.64 -7.33
N PRO A 507 29.50 -9.73 -6.03
CA PRO A 507 29.07 -10.84 -5.19
C PRO A 507 27.55 -11.00 -5.23
N PRO A 508 27.03 -12.23 -5.48
CA PRO A 508 25.61 -12.50 -5.38
C PRO A 508 25.09 -12.27 -3.96
N VAL A 509 23.78 -12.07 -3.84
CA VAL A 509 23.08 -12.12 -2.56
C VAL A 509 22.37 -13.46 -2.45
N LEU A 510 22.83 -14.31 -1.54
CA LEU A 510 22.28 -15.64 -1.31
C LEU A 510 21.14 -15.53 -0.29
N MET A 511 19.95 -15.95 -0.68
CA MET A 511 18.77 -15.94 0.20
C MET A 511 18.52 -17.33 0.81
N THR A 512 17.54 -17.42 1.70
CA THR A 512 17.23 -18.64 2.46
C THR A 512 17.14 -19.88 1.57
N THR A 513 17.62 -20.98 2.13
CA THR A 513 17.73 -22.27 1.44
C THR A 513 16.60 -23.20 1.87
N ALA A 514 16.06 -23.98 0.94
CA ALA A 514 15.02 -24.96 1.25
C ALA A 514 15.66 -26.34 1.43
N ALA A 515 15.66 -26.88 2.65
CA ALA A 515 16.12 -28.24 2.93
C ALA A 515 15.09 -29.28 2.46
N GLY A 516 15.57 -30.27 1.71
CA GLY A 516 14.83 -31.42 1.21
C GLY A 516 15.51 -32.74 1.57
N ASN A 517 15.03 -33.85 1.02
CA ASN A 517 15.66 -35.15 1.31
C ASN A 517 17.07 -35.25 0.72
N GLN A 518 18.10 -35.38 1.56
CA GLN A 518 19.52 -35.38 1.16
C GLN A 518 19.88 -34.24 0.20
N SER A 519 19.19 -33.10 0.33
CA SER A 519 19.29 -32.01 -0.63
C SER A 519 18.97 -30.66 -0.01
N VAL A 520 19.51 -29.61 -0.62
CA VAL A 520 19.24 -28.21 -0.27
C VAL A 520 19.07 -27.42 -1.56
N THR A 521 17.95 -26.72 -1.73
CA THR A 521 17.74 -25.79 -2.84
C THR A 521 18.15 -24.39 -2.43
N LEU A 522 19.15 -23.86 -3.12
CA LEU A 522 19.69 -22.51 -2.96
C LEU A 522 19.07 -21.60 -4.02
N LYS A 523 18.82 -20.34 -3.66
CA LYS A 523 18.41 -19.27 -4.58
C LYS A 523 19.18 -18.00 -4.27
N TRP A 524 19.64 -17.30 -5.30
CA TRP A 524 20.36 -16.03 -5.16
C TRP A 524 19.91 -15.01 -6.19
N GLN A 525 20.15 -13.74 -5.87
CA GLN A 525 19.87 -12.62 -6.78
C GLN A 525 20.89 -12.61 -7.92
N ALA A 526 20.44 -12.20 -9.12
CA ALA A 526 21.33 -12.07 -10.27
C ALA A 526 22.40 -11.00 -10.02
N SER A 527 23.66 -11.36 -10.25
CA SER A 527 24.80 -10.44 -10.19
C SER A 527 24.99 -9.74 -11.52
N LEU A 528 25.23 -8.43 -11.47
CA LEU A 528 25.59 -7.64 -12.63
C LEU A 528 26.87 -8.21 -13.28
N ASN A 529 26.86 -8.33 -14.61
CA ASN A 529 27.92 -8.91 -15.47
C ASN A 529 28.21 -10.41 -15.28
N ALA A 530 27.41 -11.14 -14.51
CA ALA A 530 27.61 -12.57 -14.36
C ALA A 530 27.33 -13.31 -15.68
N ALA A 531 28.27 -14.11 -16.14
CA ALA A 531 28.06 -15.11 -17.19
C ALA A 531 27.63 -16.47 -16.59
N GLY A 532 27.98 -16.71 -15.33
CA GLY A 532 27.52 -17.85 -14.56
C GLY A 532 27.83 -17.71 -13.08
N TYR A 533 27.51 -18.75 -12.32
CA TYR A 533 27.66 -18.80 -10.87
C TYR A 533 28.30 -20.12 -10.44
N LYS A 534 29.00 -20.07 -9.31
CA LYS A 534 29.48 -21.27 -8.61
C LYS A 534 28.90 -21.31 -7.22
N VAL A 535 28.30 -22.44 -6.87
CA VAL A 535 27.88 -22.74 -5.50
C VAL A 535 29.04 -23.37 -4.76
N LYS A 536 29.37 -22.85 -3.60
CA LYS A 536 30.42 -23.35 -2.70
C LYS A 536 29.76 -23.81 -1.40
N TYR A 537 30.12 -25.00 -0.92
CA TYR A 537 29.56 -25.51 0.34
C TYR A 537 30.49 -26.46 1.09
N GLY A 538 30.25 -26.59 2.40
CA GLY A 538 30.98 -27.45 3.32
C GLY A 538 30.23 -27.65 4.64
N THR A 539 30.85 -28.31 5.62
CA THR A 539 30.23 -28.66 6.91
C THR A 539 30.68 -27.76 8.07
N ALA A 540 31.51 -26.75 7.80
CA ALA A 540 31.95 -25.76 8.78
C ALA A 540 31.78 -24.32 8.25
N PRO A 541 31.42 -23.35 9.10
CA PRO A 541 31.30 -21.95 8.70
C PRO A 541 32.59 -21.42 8.06
N GLY A 542 32.48 -20.71 6.95
CA GLY A 542 33.60 -20.13 6.19
C GLY A 542 34.48 -21.15 5.46
N SER A 543 34.21 -22.45 5.56
CA SER A 543 35.00 -23.51 4.95
C SER A 543 34.20 -24.26 3.90
N TYR A 544 34.43 -23.93 2.62
CA TYR A 544 33.71 -24.51 1.49
C TYR A 544 34.58 -25.55 0.77
N THR A 545 34.47 -26.82 1.16
CA THR A 545 35.26 -27.92 0.60
C THR A 545 34.80 -28.36 -0.79
N THR A 546 33.57 -28.02 -1.18
CA THR A 546 32.98 -28.39 -2.47
C THR A 546 32.59 -27.15 -3.26
N THR A 547 32.85 -27.16 -4.57
CA THR A 547 32.42 -26.12 -5.51
C THR A 547 31.70 -26.77 -6.70
N VAL A 548 30.54 -26.22 -7.06
CA VAL A 548 29.72 -26.67 -8.19
C VAL A 548 29.45 -25.49 -9.10
N ASP A 549 29.94 -25.55 -10.33
CA ASP A 549 29.55 -24.60 -11.38
C ASP A 549 28.12 -24.91 -11.83
N VAL A 550 27.28 -23.88 -11.85
CA VAL A 550 25.85 -23.99 -12.19
C VAL A 550 25.49 -23.17 -13.42
N GLY A 551 26.47 -22.61 -14.14
CA GLY A 551 26.24 -21.70 -15.26
C GLY A 551 25.36 -20.52 -14.86
N ASN A 552 24.53 -20.03 -15.78
CA ASN A 552 23.66 -18.85 -15.55
C ASN A 552 22.34 -19.17 -14.81
N ASN A 553 22.29 -20.25 -14.05
CA ASN A 553 21.12 -20.56 -13.22
C ASN A 553 21.16 -19.71 -11.93
N LEU A 554 20.01 -19.19 -11.50
CA LEU A 554 19.85 -18.45 -10.23
C LEU A 554 19.33 -19.33 -9.08
N THR A 555 19.22 -20.63 -9.35
CA THR A 555 18.76 -21.64 -8.42
C THR A 555 19.57 -22.92 -8.60
N ARG A 556 19.86 -23.61 -7.50
CA ARG A 556 20.50 -24.92 -7.55
C ARG A 556 20.05 -25.79 -6.38
N THR A 557 19.58 -26.99 -6.69
CA THR A 557 19.47 -28.07 -5.71
C THR A 557 20.79 -28.81 -5.61
N ILE A 558 21.44 -28.73 -4.46
CA ILE A 558 22.56 -29.59 -4.08
C ILE A 558 21.96 -30.90 -3.55
N THR A 559 22.44 -32.04 -4.03
CA THR A 559 21.93 -33.38 -3.67
C THR A 559 23.08 -34.24 -3.12
N GLY A 560 22.76 -35.41 -2.55
CA GLY A 560 23.75 -36.30 -1.94
C GLY A 560 24.28 -35.80 -0.59
N LEU A 561 23.57 -34.88 0.04
CA LEU A 561 23.92 -34.34 1.36
C LEU A 561 23.51 -35.33 2.45
N THR A 562 24.30 -35.40 3.53
CA THR A 562 24.00 -36.29 4.66
C THR A 562 22.89 -35.69 5.52
N ASN A 563 21.87 -36.49 5.80
CA ASN A 563 20.78 -36.07 6.67
C ASN A 563 21.27 -35.85 8.11
N ASN A 564 20.58 -34.97 8.85
CA ASN A 564 20.96 -34.54 10.21
C ASN A 564 22.33 -33.84 10.30
N SER A 565 22.95 -33.49 9.17
CA SER A 565 24.15 -32.66 9.11
C SER A 565 23.79 -31.22 8.74
N THR A 566 24.59 -30.28 9.23
CA THR A 566 24.52 -28.86 8.82
C THR A 566 25.53 -28.61 7.72
N TYR A 567 25.07 -27.97 6.65
CA TYR A 567 25.91 -27.50 5.56
C TYR A 567 25.85 -25.98 5.47
N TYR A 568 26.99 -25.38 5.15
CA TYR A 568 27.18 -23.95 4.94
C TYR A 568 27.38 -23.70 3.45
N PHE A 569 26.71 -22.69 2.90
CA PHE A 569 26.64 -22.40 1.49
C PHE A 569 27.00 -20.94 1.21
N ALA A 570 27.74 -20.72 0.13
CA ALA A 570 27.98 -19.42 -0.46
C ALA A 570 27.93 -19.55 -2.00
N VAL A 571 27.76 -18.42 -2.69
CA VAL A 571 27.73 -18.36 -4.15
C VAL A 571 28.71 -17.28 -4.61
N THR A 572 29.47 -17.57 -5.66
CA THR A 572 30.22 -16.57 -6.42
C THR A 572 29.62 -16.43 -7.81
N ALA A 573 29.72 -15.24 -8.39
CA ALA A 573 29.43 -15.01 -9.81
C ALA A 573 30.75 -14.94 -10.58
N TYR A 574 30.78 -15.40 -11.83
CA TYR A 574 31.96 -15.30 -12.69
C TYR A 574 31.61 -14.81 -14.09
N ASN A 575 32.59 -14.16 -14.73
CA ASN A 575 32.61 -13.87 -16.15
C ASN A 575 34.04 -14.06 -16.69
N ALA A 576 34.26 -13.68 -17.95
CA ALA A 576 35.58 -13.81 -18.58
C ALA A 576 36.69 -12.98 -17.89
N THR A 577 36.33 -11.92 -17.16
CA THR A 577 37.26 -11.05 -16.43
C THR A 577 37.65 -11.64 -15.08
N GLY A 578 36.78 -12.41 -14.43
CA GLY A 578 37.10 -13.06 -13.16
C GLY A 578 35.88 -13.52 -12.36
N GLU A 579 36.16 -14.04 -11.17
CA GLU A 579 35.18 -14.49 -10.18
C GLU A 579 35.02 -13.43 -9.09
N SER A 580 33.79 -13.21 -8.64
CA SER A 580 33.46 -12.28 -7.57
C SER A 580 33.96 -12.76 -6.21
N ALA A 581 33.94 -11.88 -5.20
CA ALA A 581 33.95 -12.35 -3.81
C ALA A 581 32.71 -13.22 -3.52
N VAL A 582 32.79 -14.04 -2.47
CA VAL A 582 31.68 -14.90 -2.03
C VAL A 582 30.49 -14.04 -1.56
N SER A 583 29.29 -14.56 -1.76
CA SER A 583 28.07 -14.00 -1.18
C SER A 583 28.12 -13.99 0.35
N ASN A 584 27.08 -13.45 0.99
CA ASN A 584 26.77 -13.83 2.36
C ASN A 584 26.67 -15.36 2.50
N GLU A 585 27.09 -15.89 3.65
CA GLU A 585 26.95 -17.30 3.97
C GLU A 585 25.53 -17.58 4.48
N THR A 586 25.00 -18.74 4.12
CA THR A 586 23.78 -19.31 4.70
C THR A 586 24.04 -20.75 5.12
N SER A 587 23.19 -21.33 5.98
CA SER A 587 23.31 -22.72 6.37
C SER A 587 21.98 -23.45 6.32
N ALA A 588 22.04 -24.77 6.17
CA ALA A 588 20.87 -25.65 6.23
C ALA A 588 21.20 -26.91 7.01
N THR A 589 20.35 -27.24 7.97
CA THR A 589 20.38 -28.53 8.67
C THR A 589 19.36 -29.47 8.03
N LEU A 590 19.80 -30.65 7.57
CA LEU A 590 18.94 -31.62 6.88
C LEU A 590 18.15 -32.50 7.87
N SER A 591 17.42 -31.87 8.77
CA SER A 591 16.46 -32.49 9.71
C SER A 591 15.09 -31.85 9.57
N ALA A 592 14.05 -32.49 10.11
CA ALA A 592 12.80 -31.78 10.35
C ALA A 592 13.08 -30.55 11.24
N PRO A 593 12.28 -29.48 11.12
CA PRO A 593 12.44 -28.32 11.99
C PRO A 593 12.19 -28.69 13.46
N ALA A 594 12.62 -27.82 14.39
CA ALA A 594 12.19 -27.94 15.78
C ALA A 594 10.69 -27.65 15.93
N ALA A 595 10.10 -28.11 17.04
CA ALA A 595 8.74 -27.72 17.39
C ALA A 595 8.67 -26.19 17.57
N PRO A 596 7.65 -25.50 17.04
CA PRO A 596 7.47 -24.07 17.26
C PRO A 596 7.27 -23.73 18.73
N GLU A 597 7.89 -22.64 19.19
CA GLU A 597 7.55 -22.06 20.49
C GLU A 597 6.26 -21.24 20.37
N THR A 598 5.31 -21.46 21.27
CA THR A 598 4.05 -20.70 21.29
C THR A 598 4.28 -19.27 21.75
N ARG A 599 3.51 -18.33 21.19
CA ARG A 599 3.34 -17.00 21.77
C ARG A 599 2.03 -16.91 22.53
N ARG A 600 0.90 -17.15 21.85
CA ARG A 600 -0.44 -17.08 22.44
C ARG A 600 -1.52 -17.54 21.47
N ALA A 601 -2.65 -17.96 22.04
CA ALA A 601 -3.95 -17.95 21.38
C ALA A 601 -4.85 -16.93 22.11
N PHE A 602 -5.65 -16.17 21.37
CA PHE A 602 -6.53 -15.15 21.95
C PHE A 602 -7.78 -14.95 21.07
N GLY A 603 -8.91 -14.64 21.69
CA GLY A 603 -10.11 -14.20 20.96
C GLY A 603 -9.88 -12.81 20.36
N GLU A 604 -10.10 -12.66 19.05
CA GLU A 604 -9.83 -11.40 18.34
C GLU A 604 -11.13 -10.65 18.02
N THR A 605 -12.02 -11.29 17.26
CA THR A 605 -13.33 -10.78 16.88
C THR A 605 -14.35 -11.91 17.02
N ILE A 606 -15.65 -11.63 16.96
CA ILE A 606 -16.69 -12.65 17.12
C ILE A 606 -16.37 -13.91 16.30
N SER A 607 -16.47 -15.08 16.92
CA SER A 607 -16.20 -16.39 16.30
C SER A 607 -14.76 -16.60 15.78
N ASN A 608 -13.81 -15.74 16.12
CA ASN A 608 -12.45 -15.78 15.57
C ASN A 608 -11.38 -15.80 16.67
N ILE A 609 -10.42 -16.72 16.53
CA ILE A 609 -9.26 -16.84 17.44
C ILE A 609 -7.97 -16.59 16.64
N GLY A 610 -7.17 -15.65 17.11
CA GLY A 610 -5.81 -15.46 16.64
C GLY A 610 -4.85 -16.41 17.34
N VAL A 611 -3.96 -17.03 16.57
CA VAL A 611 -2.93 -17.96 17.04
C VAL A 611 -1.57 -17.45 16.57
N GLU A 612 -0.60 -17.36 17.46
CA GLU A 612 0.73 -16.80 17.19
C GLU A 612 1.84 -17.71 17.76
N TRP A 613 2.94 -17.83 17.01
CA TRP A 613 4.12 -18.61 17.41
C TRP A 613 5.41 -17.89 16.99
N LYS A 614 6.55 -18.37 17.50
CA LYS A 614 7.87 -17.91 17.04
C LYS A 614 8.28 -18.65 15.78
N ILE A 615 9.01 -17.96 14.91
CA ILE A 615 9.64 -18.57 13.73
C ILE A 615 10.61 -19.68 14.15
N VAL A 616 10.63 -20.77 13.38
CA VAL A 616 11.55 -21.90 13.52
C VAL A 616 12.55 -21.85 12.36
N PRO A 617 13.87 -21.74 12.64
CA PRO A 617 14.91 -21.81 11.62
C PRO A 617 14.80 -23.09 10.77
N GLY A 618 14.94 -22.95 9.44
CA GLY A 618 14.88 -24.08 8.51
C GLY A 618 13.47 -24.63 8.22
N ALA A 619 12.42 -24.05 8.78
CA ALA A 619 11.05 -24.34 8.40
C ALA A 619 10.71 -23.67 7.06
N THR A 620 10.04 -24.40 6.17
CA THR A 620 9.48 -23.85 4.92
C THR A 620 7.97 -23.58 5.06
N GLY A 621 7.35 -24.03 6.14
CA GLY A 621 5.97 -23.72 6.49
C GLY A 621 5.54 -24.27 7.84
N TYR A 622 4.29 -24.00 8.21
CA TYR A 622 3.67 -24.41 9.46
C TYR A 622 2.25 -24.92 9.24
N LYS A 623 1.77 -25.77 10.15
CA LYS A 623 0.38 -26.18 10.25
C LYS A 623 -0.17 -25.81 11.62
N VAL A 624 -1.36 -25.22 11.64
CA VAL A 624 -2.14 -24.99 12.87
C VAL A 624 -3.15 -26.12 13.00
N LYS A 625 -3.08 -26.87 14.10
CA LYS A 625 -4.02 -27.96 14.40
C LYS A 625 -4.87 -27.57 15.60
N TYR A 626 -6.18 -27.81 15.54
CA TYR A 626 -7.08 -27.40 16.59
C TYR A 626 -8.33 -28.28 16.77
N GLY A 627 -8.91 -28.22 17.97
CA GLY A 627 -10.12 -28.95 18.36
C GLY A 627 -10.75 -28.38 19.63
N THR A 628 -11.87 -28.94 20.06
CA THR A 628 -12.62 -28.49 21.25
C THR A 628 -12.26 -29.27 22.53
N THR A 629 -11.38 -30.27 22.42
CA THR A 629 -10.92 -31.10 23.55
C THR A 629 -9.40 -31.05 23.59
N SER A 630 -8.83 -30.81 24.78
CA SER A 630 -7.38 -30.76 24.99
C SER A 630 -6.72 -32.05 24.50
N GLY A 631 -5.58 -31.93 23.80
CA GLY A 631 -4.85 -33.04 23.19
C GLY A 631 -5.50 -33.67 21.96
N THR A 632 -6.69 -33.24 21.54
CA THR A 632 -7.41 -33.78 20.38
C THR A 632 -7.65 -32.70 19.32
N TYR A 633 -6.92 -32.78 18.21
CA TYR A 633 -6.96 -31.79 17.13
C TYR A 633 -7.59 -32.36 15.86
N THR A 634 -8.91 -32.19 15.71
CA THR A 634 -9.67 -32.72 14.56
C THR A 634 -9.54 -31.89 13.29
N ASN A 635 -9.02 -30.66 13.39
CA ASN A 635 -8.88 -29.73 12.27
C ASN A 635 -7.40 -29.40 12.06
N THR A 636 -6.99 -29.22 10.80
CA THR A 636 -5.63 -28.80 10.43
C THR A 636 -5.70 -27.76 9.32
N ILE A 637 -4.96 -26.67 9.49
CA ILE A 637 -4.80 -25.61 8.49
C ILE A 637 -3.31 -25.52 8.16
N ASP A 638 -2.93 -25.78 6.91
CA ASP A 638 -1.61 -25.40 6.41
C ASP A 638 -1.57 -23.88 6.19
N VAL A 639 -0.66 -23.21 6.89
CA VAL A 639 -0.54 -21.76 6.84
C VAL A 639 0.69 -21.30 6.07
N GLY A 640 1.43 -22.22 5.44
CA GLY A 640 2.70 -21.91 4.78
C GLY A 640 3.69 -21.30 5.76
N ASN A 641 4.59 -20.43 5.30
CA ASN A 641 5.63 -19.79 6.13
C ASN A 641 5.11 -18.62 7.00
N ASN A 642 3.88 -18.70 7.50
CA ASN A 642 3.33 -17.70 8.42
C ASN A 642 3.79 -17.95 9.86
N ILE A 643 3.83 -16.89 10.66
CA ILE A 643 4.08 -16.93 12.12
C ILE A 643 2.82 -16.62 12.95
N GLY A 644 1.67 -16.60 12.28
CA GLY A 644 0.37 -16.39 12.92
C GLY A 644 -0.79 -16.74 12.00
N LYS A 645 -1.96 -16.96 12.60
CA LYS A 645 -3.21 -17.28 11.88
C LYS A 645 -4.43 -16.79 12.65
N LEU A 646 -5.33 -16.11 11.96
CA LEU A 646 -6.70 -15.91 12.43
C LEU A 646 -7.57 -17.09 11.96
N VAL A 647 -7.99 -17.94 12.90
CA VAL A 647 -8.92 -19.05 12.69
C VAL A 647 -10.34 -18.52 12.84
N ARG A 648 -11.21 -18.78 11.87
CA ARG A 648 -12.53 -18.14 11.74
C ARG A 648 -13.69 -19.12 11.77
N GLY A 649 -14.89 -18.60 12.03
CA GLY A 649 -16.13 -19.38 11.99
C GLY A 649 -16.22 -20.41 13.12
N LEU A 650 -15.54 -20.13 14.23
CA LEU A 650 -15.56 -20.96 15.43
C LEU A 650 -16.85 -20.75 16.20
N THR A 651 -17.34 -21.79 16.87
CA THR A 651 -18.56 -21.70 17.67
C THR A 651 -18.35 -20.76 18.85
N VAL A 652 -19.10 -19.65 18.88
CA VAL A 652 -19.04 -18.64 19.94
C VAL A 652 -19.19 -19.28 21.33
N GLY A 653 -18.39 -18.84 22.30
CA GLY A 653 -18.38 -19.34 23.68
C GLY A 653 -17.67 -20.68 23.86
N THR A 654 -17.27 -21.36 22.78
CA THR A 654 -16.57 -22.65 22.85
C THR A 654 -15.07 -22.44 23.04
N THR A 655 -14.46 -23.20 23.94
CA THR A 655 -13.00 -23.22 24.12
C THR A 655 -12.36 -24.13 23.06
N TYR A 656 -11.35 -23.60 22.39
CA TYR A 656 -10.55 -24.32 21.41
C TYR A 656 -9.10 -24.44 21.87
N TYR A 657 -8.51 -25.59 21.58
CA TYR A 657 -7.13 -25.93 21.86
C TYR A 657 -6.33 -25.99 20.56
N PHE A 658 -5.13 -25.42 20.57
CA PHE A 658 -4.30 -25.22 19.38
C PHE A 658 -2.88 -25.73 19.62
N VAL A 659 -2.34 -26.43 18.63
CA VAL A 659 -0.90 -26.68 18.50
C VAL A 659 -0.42 -26.28 17.11
N VAL A 660 0.84 -25.91 17.02
CA VAL A 660 1.48 -25.57 15.75
C VAL A 660 2.62 -26.54 15.50
N THR A 661 2.73 -27.04 14.28
CA THR A 661 3.89 -27.78 13.81
C THR A 661 4.58 -26.99 12.71
N ALA A 662 5.91 -26.94 12.73
CA ALA A 662 6.72 -26.52 11.59
C ALA A 662 6.97 -27.71 10.66
N TYR A 663 7.15 -27.47 9.37
CA TYR A 663 7.57 -28.48 8.41
C TYR A 663 8.61 -27.94 7.43
N ASN A 664 9.38 -28.86 6.87
CA ASN A 664 10.21 -28.64 5.67
C ASN A 664 10.20 -29.90 4.81
N GLY A 665 11.04 -29.96 3.76
CA GLY A 665 11.14 -31.13 2.89
C GLY A 665 11.71 -32.40 3.56
N ARG A 666 12.06 -32.35 4.85
CA ARG A 666 12.50 -33.49 5.68
C ARG A 666 11.37 -34.10 6.51
N GLY A 667 10.28 -33.37 6.72
CA GLY A 667 9.15 -33.80 7.53
C GLY A 667 8.56 -32.69 8.39
N GLU A 668 7.57 -33.09 9.18
CA GLU A 668 6.88 -32.24 10.14
C GLU A 668 7.51 -32.43 11.52
N SER A 669 7.72 -31.33 12.23
CA SER A 669 8.18 -31.30 13.63
C SER A 669 7.14 -31.87 14.60
N GLY A 670 7.55 -32.07 15.86
CA GLY A 670 6.60 -32.26 16.96
C GLY A 670 5.72 -31.01 17.17
N PRO A 671 4.54 -31.16 17.81
CA PRO A 671 3.67 -30.02 18.10
C PRO A 671 4.33 -29.07 19.10
N SER A 672 3.99 -27.79 18.98
CA SER A 672 4.24 -26.79 20.01
C SER A 672 3.58 -27.19 21.34
N THR A 673 3.89 -26.46 22.41
CA THR A 673 3.03 -26.45 23.60
C THR A 673 1.59 -26.12 23.21
N GLU A 674 0.61 -26.68 23.91
CA GLU A 674 -0.81 -26.42 23.63
C GLU A 674 -1.19 -25.01 24.08
N MET A 675 -1.84 -24.26 23.20
CA MET A 675 -2.47 -22.99 23.50
C MET A 675 -3.98 -23.18 23.60
N THR A 676 -4.67 -22.34 24.35
CA THR A 676 -6.12 -22.38 24.46
C THR A 676 -6.72 -20.98 24.44
N ALA A 677 -7.88 -20.85 23.83
CA ALA A 677 -8.69 -19.64 23.87
C ALA A 677 -10.16 -19.98 23.66
N ALA A 678 -11.05 -19.23 24.31
CA ALA A 678 -12.47 -19.26 24.01
C ALA A 678 -12.76 -18.41 22.78
N ALA A 679 -13.53 -18.95 21.83
CA ALA A 679 -14.01 -18.18 20.70
C ALA A 679 -14.93 -17.08 21.24
N PRO A 680 -14.56 -15.81 21.11
CA PRO A 680 -15.27 -14.76 21.81
C PRO A 680 -16.67 -14.62 21.23
N SER A 681 -17.63 -14.31 22.11
CA SER A 681 -18.88 -13.65 21.73
C SER A 681 -18.57 -12.21 21.28
N PHE A 682 -19.60 -11.39 21.12
CA PHE A 682 -19.42 -9.97 20.78
C PHE A 682 -18.66 -9.23 21.91
N LEU A 683 -17.32 -9.30 21.94
CA LEU A 683 -16.47 -8.39 22.73
C LEU A 683 -16.57 -6.98 22.14
N PRO A 684 -16.41 -5.92 22.96
CA PRO A 684 -16.35 -4.57 22.42
C PRO A 684 -15.00 -4.36 21.73
N LEU A 685 -14.98 -3.54 20.67
CA LEU A 685 -13.72 -3.08 20.09
C LEU A 685 -13.13 -1.97 20.98
N ALA A 686 -11.80 -1.87 21.02
CA ALA A 686 -11.16 -0.81 21.79
C ALA A 686 -11.64 0.56 21.32
N PRO A 687 -11.85 1.55 22.21
CA PRO A 687 -12.20 2.89 21.79
C PRO A 687 -11.08 3.52 20.97
N HIS A 688 -11.43 4.49 20.13
CA HIS A 688 -10.51 5.20 19.27
C HIS A 688 -10.50 6.70 19.61
N ASN A 689 -9.69 7.49 18.90
CA ASN A 689 -9.63 8.95 19.06
C ASN A 689 -9.40 9.40 20.50
N ALA A 690 -8.65 8.61 21.28
CA ALA A 690 -8.30 9.04 22.61
C ALA A 690 -7.45 10.31 22.50
N ALA A 691 -7.82 11.35 23.24
CA ALA A 691 -7.15 12.64 23.22
C ALA A 691 -7.21 13.30 24.59
N ILE A 692 -6.14 13.98 24.95
CA ILE A 692 -6.12 14.86 26.13
C ILE A 692 -6.81 16.16 25.75
N THR A 693 -7.88 16.53 26.44
CA THR A 693 -8.68 17.74 26.19
C THR A 693 -8.25 18.93 27.04
N SER A 694 -7.72 18.68 28.23
CA SER A 694 -7.19 19.72 29.11
C SER A 694 -6.08 19.16 30.00
N GLU A 695 -5.19 20.05 30.43
CA GLU A 695 -4.14 19.75 31.39
C GLU A 695 -3.98 20.93 32.36
N THR A 696 -3.79 20.60 33.62
CA THR A 696 -3.34 21.52 34.67
C THR A 696 -2.20 20.88 35.46
N SER A 697 -1.65 21.58 36.45
CA SER A 697 -0.58 21.05 37.31
C SER A 697 -0.97 19.81 38.14
N ASN A 698 -2.27 19.51 38.25
CA ASN A 698 -2.80 18.40 39.05
C ASN A 698 -3.96 17.64 38.36
N SER A 699 -4.24 17.91 37.08
CA SER A 699 -5.31 17.19 36.37
C SER A 699 -5.07 17.02 34.87
N ILE A 700 -5.52 15.88 34.34
CA ILE A 700 -5.50 15.53 32.93
C ILE A 700 -6.89 15.06 32.53
N SER A 701 -7.56 15.78 31.63
CA SER A 701 -8.84 15.37 31.04
C SER A 701 -8.62 14.66 29.72
N ILE A 702 -9.34 13.56 29.53
CA ILE A 702 -9.23 12.65 28.40
C ILE A 702 -10.62 12.47 27.78
N LYS A 703 -10.69 12.42 26.45
CA LYS A 703 -11.86 11.97 25.69
C LYS A 703 -11.49 10.85 24.74
N TRP A 704 -12.46 10.05 24.31
CA TRP A 704 -12.33 9.04 23.25
C TRP A 704 -13.64 8.94 22.44
N GLU A 705 -13.65 8.10 21.42
CA GLU A 705 -14.82 7.76 20.62
C GLU A 705 -15.05 6.23 20.64
N PRO A 706 -16.31 5.76 20.67
CA PRO A 706 -16.65 4.34 20.69
C PRO A 706 -16.39 3.68 19.33
N THR A 707 -15.76 2.50 19.31
CA THR A 707 -15.56 1.74 18.07
C THR A 707 -16.76 0.82 17.81
N ARG A 708 -17.36 0.98 16.62
CA ARG A 708 -18.56 0.25 16.24
C ARG A 708 -18.23 -1.06 15.54
N THR A 709 -19.01 -2.09 15.82
CA THR A 709 -18.92 -3.41 15.19
C THR A 709 -20.11 -3.64 14.28
N GLU A 710 -19.90 -4.37 13.18
CA GLU A 710 -21.02 -4.84 12.34
C GLU A 710 -21.83 -5.83 13.19
N THR A 711 -23.05 -5.45 13.56
CA THR A 711 -23.96 -6.30 14.34
C THR A 711 -25.01 -6.96 13.47
N TYR A 712 -25.20 -6.47 12.26
CA TYR A 712 -26.13 -7.06 11.30
C TYR A 712 -25.72 -6.75 9.87
N ARG A 713 -25.98 -7.73 8.99
CA ARG A 713 -25.81 -7.66 7.55
C ARG A 713 -26.97 -8.38 6.89
N LYS A 714 -27.49 -7.78 5.82
CA LYS A 714 -28.34 -8.44 4.83
C LYS A 714 -27.73 -8.31 3.44
N TYR A 715 -27.59 -9.44 2.76
CA TYR A 715 -27.24 -9.51 1.35
C TYR A 715 -28.45 -10.03 0.60
N PHE A 716 -28.99 -9.24 -0.34
CA PHE A 716 -30.23 -9.58 -1.04
C PHE A 716 -29.99 -10.52 -2.23
N GLU A 717 -28.74 -10.74 -2.64
CA GLU A 717 -28.40 -11.73 -3.68
C GLU A 717 -28.65 -13.18 -3.25
N ASP A 718 -28.90 -13.43 -1.96
CA ASP A 718 -29.38 -14.73 -1.50
C ASP A 718 -30.83 -15.04 -1.93
N GLY A 719 -31.47 -14.11 -2.66
CA GLY A 719 -32.82 -14.27 -3.19
C GLY A 719 -33.93 -14.02 -2.16
N THR A 720 -33.59 -13.59 -0.95
CA THR A 720 -34.55 -13.41 0.15
C THR A 720 -34.48 -12.00 0.73
N SER A 721 -35.57 -11.53 1.34
CA SER A 721 -35.62 -10.29 2.13
C SER A 721 -35.87 -10.57 3.62
N SER A 722 -35.38 -11.70 4.13
CA SER A 722 -35.62 -12.12 5.52
C SER A 722 -35.27 -11.03 6.54
N GLY A 723 -36.18 -10.77 7.48
CA GLY A 723 -36.05 -9.71 8.49
C GLY A 723 -36.41 -8.31 7.99
N TRP A 724 -36.87 -8.15 6.75
CA TRP A 724 -37.32 -6.87 6.19
C TRP A 724 -38.81 -6.88 5.89
N THR A 725 -39.50 -5.83 6.32
CA THR A 725 -40.93 -5.64 6.11
C THR A 725 -41.21 -4.32 5.40
N ALA A 726 -41.88 -4.40 4.24
CA ALA A 726 -42.43 -3.24 3.57
C ALA A 726 -43.55 -2.62 4.43
N LYS A 727 -43.41 -1.33 4.76
CA LYS A 727 -44.40 -0.54 5.51
C LYS A 727 -45.21 0.36 4.58
N GLN A 728 -44.61 0.78 3.47
CA GLN A 728 -45.24 1.56 2.41
C GLN A 728 -44.64 1.15 1.06
N GLY A 729 -45.51 1.09 0.05
CA GLY A 729 -45.14 0.68 -1.31
C GLY A 729 -44.82 -0.82 -1.43
N THR A 730 -44.68 -1.28 -2.68
CA THR A 730 -44.36 -2.69 -2.97
C THR A 730 -42.87 -2.86 -3.16
N TRP A 731 -42.25 -3.70 -2.33
CA TRP A 731 -40.82 -4.03 -2.39
C TRP A 731 -40.65 -5.50 -2.77
N SER A 732 -39.67 -5.82 -3.60
CA SER A 732 -39.43 -7.19 -4.05
C SER A 732 -37.94 -7.47 -4.22
N VAL A 733 -37.54 -8.72 -4.05
CA VAL A 733 -36.20 -9.17 -4.47
C VAL A 733 -36.26 -9.48 -5.96
N VAL A 734 -35.39 -8.84 -6.75
CA VAL A 734 -35.27 -9.02 -8.19
C VAL A 734 -33.89 -9.58 -8.53
N SER A 735 -33.83 -10.52 -9.46
CA SER A 735 -32.56 -11.06 -9.96
C SER A 735 -32.11 -10.35 -11.23
N ASP A 736 -30.84 -10.00 -11.29
CA ASP A 736 -30.14 -9.59 -12.50
C ASP A 736 -29.23 -10.73 -12.96
N SER A 737 -29.68 -11.45 -13.99
CA SER A 737 -28.93 -12.58 -14.56
C SER A 737 -27.64 -12.15 -15.26
N GLY A 738 -27.54 -10.88 -15.70
CA GLY A 738 -26.33 -10.34 -16.32
C GLY A 738 -25.20 -10.07 -15.32
N ARG A 739 -25.57 -9.81 -14.06
CA ARG A 739 -24.62 -9.61 -12.94
C ARG A 739 -24.52 -10.82 -12.00
N ASN A 740 -25.35 -11.85 -12.20
CA ASN A 740 -25.52 -12.98 -11.28
C ASN A 740 -25.77 -12.50 -9.83
N ALA A 741 -26.64 -11.49 -9.69
CA ALA A 741 -26.90 -10.79 -8.44
C ALA A 741 -28.42 -10.63 -8.20
N GLY A 742 -28.82 -10.51 -6.94
CA GLY A 742 -30.18 -10.14 -6.53
C GLY A 742 -30.22 -8.80 -5.78
N PHE A 743 -31.29 -8.03 -5.97
CA PHE A 743 -31.47 -6.71 -5.40
C PHE A 743 -32.82 -6.64 -4.68
N TYR A 744 -32.88 -5.97 -3.54
CA TYR A 744 -34.15 -5.55 -2.98
C TYR A 744 -34.55 -4.22 -3.60
N GLN A 745 -35.58 -4.26 -4.44
CA GLN A 745 -35.99 -3.17 -5.29
C GLN A 745 -37.17 -2.40 -4.67
N SER A 746 -37.09 -1.08 -4.74
CA SER A 746 -38.16 -0.18 -4.32
C SER A 746 -39.25 -0.04 -5.38
N PRO A 747 -40.47 0.41 -5.02
CA PRO A 747 -41.51 0.70 -6.00
C PRO A 747 -41.10 1.85 -6.94
N LEU A 748 -41.58 1.80 -8.18
CA LEU A 748 -41.41 2.90 -9.15
C LEU A 748 -42.23 4.14 -8.77
N THR A 749 -43.48 3.95 -8.35
CA THR A 749 -44.44 5.04 -8.12
C THR A 749 -44.80 5.15 -6.64
N GLY A 750 -44.93 6.39 -6.16
CA GLY A 750 -45.32 6.68 -4.78
C GLY A 750 -44.17 6.56 -3.79
N MET A 751 -44.52 6.59 -2.50
CA MET A 751 -43.55 6.46 -1.41
C MET A 751 -43.32 4.99 -1.07
N GLY A 752 -42.04 4.61 -1.02
CA GLY A 752 -41.57 3.31 -0.54
C GLY A 752 -40.88 3.46 0.81
N VAL A 753 -41.31 2.69 1.80
CA VAL A 753 -40.60 2.51 3.08
C VAL A 753 -40.57 1.04 3.43
N THR A 754 -39.39 0.50 3.68
CA THR A 754 -39.19 -0.86 4.23
C THR A 754 -38.25 -0.78 5.43
N ILE A 755 -38.47 -1.60 6.45
CA ILE A 755 -37.71 -1.56 7.70
C ILE A 755 -37.13 -2.91 8.06
N PHE A 756 -36.01 -2.89 8.78
CA PHE A 756 -35.50 -4.08 9.46
C PHE A 756 -36.34 -4.35 10.72
N ASP A 757 -36.82 -5.57 10.87
CA ASP A 757 -37.84 -5.91 11.87
C ASP A 757 -37.32 -5.94 13.31
N SER A 758 -36.02 -6.17 13.52
CA SER A 758 -35.45 -6.13 14.87
C SER A 758 -35.30 -4.70 15.37
N ILE A 759 -35.60 -4.51 16.66
CA ILE A 759 -35.27 -3.28 17.36
C ILE A 759 -33.74 -3.09 17.36
N VAL A 760 -33.31 -1.85 17.17
CA VAL A 760 -31.90 -1.46 17.28
C VAL A 760 -31.65 -0.64 18.54
N THR A 761 -30.41 -0.68 19.03
CA THR A 761 -29.97 0.15 20.16
C THR A 761 -30.16 1.63 19.83
N PRO A 762 -30.21 2.52 20.83
CA PRO A 762 -30.37 3.93 20.55
C PRO A 762 -29.26 4.56 19.69
N ASN A 763 -28.04 4.00 19.75
CA ASN A 763 -26.91 4.45 18.95
C ASN A 763 -26.57 3.39 17.92
N TYR A 764 -26.52 3.78 16.65
CA TYR A 764 -26.19 2.88 15.54
C TYR A 764 -25.82 3.66 14.28
N GLU A 765 -25.24 2.96 13.32
CA GLU A 765 -25.02 3.44 11.96
C GLU A 765 -25.54 2.41 10.97
N VAL A 766 -26.16 2.85 9.89
CA VAL A 766 -26.63 1.99 8.80
C VAL A 766 -25.97 2.43 7.51
N GLU A 767 -25.52 1.47 6.71
CA GLU A 767 -25.02 1.70 5.37
C GLU A 767 -25.70 0.80 4.34
N THR A 768 -25.84 1.32 3.11
CA THR A 768 -26.34 0.58 1.95
C THR A 768 -25.79 1.18 0.67
N MET A 769 -25.60 0.34 -0.35
CA MET A 769 -25.48 0.82 -1.74
C MET A 769 -26.87 1.01 -2.34
N ALA A 770 -27.14 2.19 -2.91
CA ALA A 770 -28.35 2.52 -3.63
C ALA A 770 -28.04 2.67 -5.12
N GLU A 771 -28.60 1.77 -5.93
CA GLU A 771 -28.45 1.80 -7.38
C GLU A 771 -29.71 2.34 -8.04
N LYS A 772 -29.59 3.48 -8.71
CA LYS A 772 -30.72 4.10 -9.42
C LYS A 772 -31.07 3.26 -10.65
N VAL A 773 -32.33 2.87 -10.80
CA VAL A 773 -32.81 2.08 -11.94
C VAL A 773 -33.66 2.95 -12.87
N GLU A 774 -34.72 3.56 -12.33
CA GLU A 774 -35.74 4.22 -13.13
C GLU A 774 -36.50 5.27 -12.31
N SER A 775 -36.75 6.43 -12.91
CA SER A 775 -37.61 7.47 -12.34
C SER A 775 -39.00 7.41 -12.98
N ASP A 776 -40.08 7.55 -12.19
CA ASP A 776 -41.44 7.63 -12.72
C ASP A 776 -41.65 8.96 -13.47
N SER A 777 -41.66 8.89 -14.80
CA SER A 777 -41.78 10.07 -15.67
C SER A 777 -43.10 10.84 -15.50
N SER A 778 -44.11 10.27 -14.84
CA SER A 778 -45.38 10.94 -14.52
C SER A 778 -45.31 11.85 -13.30
N LYS A 779 -44.18 11.85 -12.57
CA LYS A 779 -44.00 12.56 -11.31
C LYS A 779 -42.95 13.65 -11.44
N THR A 780 -42.94 14.57 -10.47
CA THR A 780 -42.05 15.72 -10.45
C THR A 780 -41.23 15.83 -9.16
N VAL A 781 -41.32 14.83 -8.27
CA VAL A 781 -40.58 14.79 -7.01
C VAL A 781 -40.04 13.38 -6.81
N PHE A 782 -38.73 13.26 -6.62
CA PHE A 782 -37.99 12.02 -6.57
C PHE A 782 -36.96 12.06 -5.45
N ALA A 783 -36.90 11.00 -4.67
CA ALA A 783 -35.88 10.87 -3.64
C ALA A 783 -35.63 9.41 -3.28
N TYR A 784 -34.45 9.13 -2.73
CA TYR A 784 -34.13 7.84 -2.15
C TYR A 784 -33.13 7.99 -1.01
N GLY A 785 -33.09 7.01 -0.12
CA GLY A 785 -32.11 6.98 0.97
C GLY A 785 -32.45 6.06 2.12
N LEU A 786 -32.08 6.49 3.34
CA LEU A 786 -32.11 5.70 4.56
C LEU A 786 -33.11 6.26 5.57
N VAL A 787 -33.74 5.37 6.34
CA VAL A 787 -34.64 5.69 7.45
C VAL A 787 -33.95 5.38 8.77
N ALA A 788 -34.15 6.24 9.77
CA ALA A 788 -33.70 6.03 11.14
C ALA A 788 -34.81 6.34 12.15
N ARG A 789 -34.73 5.71 13.34
CA ARG A 789 -35.70 5.88 14.44
C ARG A 789 -37.15 5.71 13.99
N TYR A 790 -37.41 4.77 13.08
CA TYR A 790 -38.75 4.48 12.62
C TYR A 790 -39.58 3.93 13.77
N ALA A 791 -40.59 4.68 14.19
CA ALA A 791 -41.60 4.25 15.13
C ALA A 791 -42.84 3.72 14.38
N ASP A 792 -43.32 4.51 13.42
CA ASP A 792 -44.47 4.20 12.57
C ASP A 792 -44.42 5.01 11.25
N ASN A 793 -45.44 4.86 10.40
CA ASN A 793 -45.53 5.51 9.09
C ASN A 793 -45.61 7.04 9.12
N SER A 794 -45.83 7.64 10.30
CA SER A 794 -45.98 9.07 10.50
C SER A 794 -44.83 9.68 11.32
N ASN A 795 -43.93 8.85 11.89
CA ASN A 795 -42.93 9.24 12.87
C ASN A 795 -41.57 8.54 12.64
N TYR A 796 -40.64 9.24 11.98
CA TYR A 796 -39.26 8.77 11.75
C TYR A 796 -38.32 9.89 11.26
N TYR A 797 -37.02 9.64 11.26
CA TYR A 797 -36.05 10.46 10.52
C TYR A 797 -35.68 9.79 9.20
N LYS A 798 -35.36 10.60 8.18
CA LYS A 798 -34.79 10.11 6.92
C LYS A 798 -33.60 10.94 6.48
N PHE A 799 -32.59 10.26 5.95
CA PHE A 799 -31.47 10.86 5.23
C PHE A 799 -31.60 10.50 3.76
N VAL A 800 -31.83 11.49 2.91
CA VAL A 800 -32.21 11.28 1.51
C VAL A 800 -31.42 12.17 0.57
N TYR A 801 -31.20 11.68 -0.66
CA TYR A 801 -30.90 12.53 -1.80
C TYR A 801 -32.22 12.86 -2.50
N ASN A 802 -32.54 14.16 -2.58
CA ASN A 802 -33.66 14.68 -3.34
C ASN A 802 -33.14 15.08 -4.72
N ILE A 803 -33.59 14.37 -5.75
CA ILE A 803 -33.05 14.48 -7.11
C ILE A 803 -33.45 15.82 -7.73
N ASN A 804 -34.67 16.30 -7.46
CA ASN A 804 -35.20 17.53 -8.06
C ASN A 804 -34.51 18.77 -7.53
N GLU A 805 -34.19 18.78 -6.23
CA GLU A 805 -33.49 19.90 -5.61
C GLU A 805 -31.97 19.81 -5.73
N ASP A 806 -31.45 18.68 -6.23
CA ASP A 806 -30.02 18.35 -6.22
C ASP A 806 -29.42 18.52 -4.81
N LYS A 807 -30.13 17.99 -3.80
CA LYS A 807 -29.81 18.19 -2.36
C LYS A 807 -29.84 16.90 -1.56
N PHE A 808 -28.87 16.80 -0.65
CA PHE A 808 -28.94 15.89 0.48
C PHE A 808 -29.69 16.54 1.65
N LYS A 809 -30.51 15.77 2.36
CA LYS A 809 -31.31 16.27 3.48
C LYS A 809 -31.38 15.27 4.63
N ILE A 810 -31.34 15.78 5.86
CA ILE A 810 -31.87 15.08 7.04
C ILE A 810 -33.24 15.68 7.34
N VAL A 811 -34.27 14.84 7.32
CA VAL A 811 -35.67 15.24 7.47
C VAL A 811 -36.27 14.49 8.65
N LYS A 812 -37.01 15.20 9.49
CA LYS A 812 -37.90 14.63 10.50
C LYS A 812 -39.31 14.55 9.94
N LEU A 813 -39.92 13.37 9.96
CA LEU A 813 -41.36 13.20 9.78
C LEU A 813 -41.96 13.00 11.18
N GLN A 814 -42.84 13.90 11.59
CA GLN A 814 -43.55 13.80 12.86
C GLN A 814 -45.04 14.08 12.61
N ASN A 815 -45.91 13.14 12.97
CA ASN A 815 -47.35 13.21 12.69
C ASN A 815 -47.66 13.58 11.23
N ASN A 816 -46.97 12.94 10.27
CA ASN A 816 -47.04 13.19 8.82
C ASN A 816 -46.55 14.58 8.35
N THR A 817 -45.95 15.38 9.24
CA THR A 817 -45.37 16.67 8.89
C THR A 817 -43.87 16.54 8.68
N GLU A 818 -43.38 16.91 7.50
CA GLU A 818 -41.95 16.92 7.19
C GLU A 818 -41.29 18.23 7.65
N THR A 819 -40.19 18.12 8.39
CA THR A 819 -39.32 19.22 8.78
C THR A 819 -37.89 18.90 8.33
N VAL A 820 -37.32 19.73 7.45
CA VAL A 820 -35.91 19.62 7.07
C VAL A 820 -35.07 20.13 8.22
N LEU A 821 -34.29 19.26 8.86
CA LEU A 821 -33.41 19.63 9.97
C LEU A 821 -32.11 20.26 9.45
N THR A 822 -31.60 19.75 8.32
CA THR A 822 -30.42 20.29 7.64
C THR A 822 -30.35 19.79 6.19
N SER A 823 -29.67 20.53 5.31
CA SER A 823 -29.48 20.16 3.90
C SER A 823 -28.24 20.78 3.28
N ILE A 824 -27.73 20.16 2.22
CA ILE A 824 -26.60 20.65 1.41
C ILE A 824 -26.85 20.33 -0.06
N THR A 825 -26.56 21.25 -0.98
CA THR A 825 -26.63 20.94 -2.42
C THR A 825 -25.46 20.06 -2.84
N ARG A 826 -25.61 19.28 -3.91
CA ARG A 826 -24.51 18.52 -4.48
C ARG A 826 -23.36 19.44 -4.89
N THR A 827 -23.65 20.58 -5.52
CA THR A 827 -22.62 21.57 -5.89
C THR A 827 -21.81 22.04 -4.68
N GLN A 828 -22.49 22.46 -3.60
CA GLN A 828 -21.83 22.88 -2.36
C GLN A 828 -21.00 21.75 -1.75
N LEU A 829 -21.50 20.52 -1.79
CA LEU A 829 -20.77 19.36 -1.32
C LEU A 829 -19.50 19.12 -2.14
N LEU A 830 -19.59 19.16 -3.47
CA LEU A 830 -18.46 18.96 -4.37
C LEU A 830 -17.39 20.05 -4.17
N GLU A 831 -17.80 21.30 -3.98
CA GLU A 831 -16.93 22.43 -3.65
C GLU A 831 -16.26 22.24 -2.28
N ASN A 832 -17.05 21.98 -1.24
CA ASN A 832 -16.56 21.78 0.13
C ASN A 832 -15.57 20.62 0.24
N LYS A 833 -15.69 19.62 -0.63
CA LYS A 833 -14.84 18.42 -0.66
C LYS A 833 -13.77 18.47 -1.75
N ASN A 834 -13.74 19.51 -2.57
CA ASN A 834 -12.84 19.68 -3.70
C ASN A 834 -12.80 18.46 -4.63
N VAL A 835 -13.97 18.00 -5.07
CA VAL A 835 -14.12 16.83 -5.95
C VAL A 835 -14.85 17.18 -7.25
N PRO A 836 -14.39 16.64 -8.41
CA PRO A 836 -14.89 17.06 -9.72
C PRO A 836 -16.28 16.49 -10.05
N GLY A 837 -16.78 15.50 -9.31
CA GLY A 837 -18.08 14.90 -9.58
C GLY A 837 -18.46 13.79 -8.59
N MET A 838 -19.68 13.28 -8.75
CA MET A 838 -20.27 12.21 -7.95
C MET A 838 -21.15 11.32 -8.84
N ASP A 839 -20.94 10.00 -8.78
CA ASP A 839 -21.86 9.04 -9.39
C ASP A 839 -23.13 8.92 -8.55
N LEU A 840 -24.25 9.33 -9.14
CA LEU A 840 -25.59 9.26 -8.52
C LEU A 840 -26.34 7.98 -8.91
N ASN A 841 -25.80 7.19 -9.85
CA ASN A 841 -26.38 5.91 -10.23
C ASN A 841 -25.96 4.81 -9.26
N ASN A 842 -24.79 4.95 -8.62
CA ASN A 842 -24.31 4.05 -7.56
C ASN A 842 -23.91 4.88 -6.35
N LEU A 843 -24.87 5.14 -5.48
CA LEU A 843 -24.68 6.00 -4.33
C LEU A 843 -24.58 5.18 -3.05
N LEU A 844 -23.44 5.23 -2.39
CA LEU A 844 -23.27 4.64 -1.09
C LEU A 844 -23.72 5.62 0.00
N MET A 845 -24.65 5.22 0.86
CA MET A 845 -25.25 6.10 1.86
C MET A 845 -25.05 5.57 3.28
N TYR A 846 -24.86 6.50 4.22
CA TYR A 846 -24.77 6.23 5.65
C TYR A 846 -25.73 7.10 6.43
N PHE A 847 -26.38 6.51 7.43
CA PHE A 847 -27.15 7.28 8.40
C PHE A 847 -26.81 6.81 9.82
N ARG A 848 -26.16 7.70 10.58
CA ARG A 848 -25.71 7.46 11.94
C ARG A 848 -26.55 8.25 12.93
N VAL A 849 -26.83 7.60 14.06
CA VAL A 849 -27.56 8.15 15.19
C VAL A 849 -26.72 7.98 16.46
N GLU A 850 -26.50 9.09 17.19
CA GLU A 850 -25.76 9.14 18.44
C GLU A 850 -26.46 10.02 19.46
N GLY A 851 -27.15 9.41 20.41
CA GLY A 851 -28.07 10.11 21.30
C GLY A 851 -29.10 10.87 20.46
N ASN A 852 -29.02 12.20 20.51
CA ASN A 852 -29.89 13.11 19.76
C ASN A 852 -29.25 13.60 18.45
N THR A 853 -28.02 13.20 18.14
CA THR A 853 -27.30 13.64 16.95
C THR A 853 -27.54 12.69 15.78
N LEU A 854 -27.90 13.26 14.63
CA LEU A 854 -28.18 12.59 13.37
C LEU A 854 -27.11 13.00 12.35
N ILE A 855 -26.45 12.03 11.73
CA ILE A 855 -25.31 12.28 10.84
C ILE A 855 -25.54 11.55 9.52
N GLY A 856 -25.63 12.31 8.43
CA GLY A 856 -25.76 11.80 7.06
C GLY A 856 -24.43 11.88 6.32
N SER A 857 -24.02 10.77 5.70
CA SER A 857 -22.81 10.71 4.88
C SER A 857 -23.08 10.00 3.55
N VAL A 858 -22.33 10.34 2.50
CA VAL A 858 -22.38 9.62 1.22
C VAL A 858 -20.99 9.34 0.68
N ASN A 859 -20.87 8.23 -0.05
CA ASN A 859 -19.64 7.77 -0.69
C ASN A 859 -18.45 7.89 0.26
N GLN A 860 -17.44 8.68 -0.14
CA GLN A 860 -16.22 8.96 0.61
C GLN A 860 -16.17 10.45 1.04
N PHE A 861 -17.33 11.08 1.25
CA PHE A 861 -17.39 12.52 1.57
C PHE A 861 -17.58 12.79 3.07
N GLY A 862 -17.84 11.75 3.87
CA GLY A 862 -17.89 11.83 5.33
C GLY A 862 -19.18 12.46 5.81
N PRO A 863 -19.29 12.91 7.07
CA PRO A 863 -20.48 13.65 7.49
C PRO A 863 -20.65 14.84 6.57
N ILE A 864 -21.67 14.77 5.71
CA ILE A 864 -22.08 15.86 4.84
C ILE A 864 -23.16 16.69 5.51
N LEU A 865 -23.85 16.10 6.50
CA LEU A 865 -24.90 16.71 7.29
C LEU A 865 -24.80 16.25 8.74
N THR A 866 -25.06 17.15 9.67
CA THR A 866 -25.24 16.86 11.09
C THR A 866 -26.41 17.68 11.61
N ALA A 867 -27.32 17.04 12.33
CA ALA A 867 -28.44 17.66 13.01
C ALA A 867 -28.52 17.15 14.46
N THR A 868 -29.10 17.94 15.35
CA THR A 868 -29.43 17.49 16.72
C THR A 868 -30.93 17.64 16.92
N ASP A 869 -31.60 16.54 17.23
CA ASP A 869 -33.04 16.49 17.47
C ASP A 869 -33.35 15.31 18.39
N SER A 870 -34.13 15.54 19.45
CA SER A 870 -34.44 14.55 20.49
C SER A 870 -35.86 13.99 20.38
N THR A 871 -36.58 14.25 19.28
CA THR A 871 -37.98 13.84 19.11
C THR A 871 -38.15 12.32 19.19
N PHE A 872 -37.23 11.56 18.60
CA PHE A 872 -37.27 10.09 18.62
C PHE A 872 -35.99 9.51 19.25
N SER A 873 -36.15 8.92 20.45
CA SER A 873 -35.06 8.36 21.25
C SER A 873 -34.80 6.87 21.00
N SER A 874 -35.66 6.20 20.23
CA SER A 874 -35.56 4.79 19.81
C SER A 874 -36.34 4.56 18.51
N GLY A 875 -36.17 3.41 17.88
CA GLY A 875 -36.90 3.03 16.66
C GLY A 875 -36.06 2.16 15.75
N LYS A 876 -36.60 1.77 14.60
CA LYS A 876 -35.97 0.88 13.62
C LYS A 876 -35.25 1.67 12.52
N PHE A 877 -34.40 1.00 11.76
CA PHE A 877 -33.85 1.58 10.52
C PHE A 877 -34.49 0.95 9.30
N GLY A 878 -34.34 1.61 8.15
CA GLY A 878 -34.96 1.16 6.92
C GLY A 878 -34.42 1.83 5.66
N LEU A 879 -35.06 1.52 4.54
CA LEU A 879 -34.79 2.09 3.22
C LEU A 879 -35.98 2.94 2.79
N TYR A 880 -35.71 3.97 2.01
CA TYR A 880 -36.69 4.94 1.53
C TYR A 880 -36.56 5.16 0.03
N SER A 881 -37.70 5.27 -0.65
CA SER A 881 -37.80 5.83 -2.00
C SER A 881 -39.06 6.68 -2.15
N LEU A 882 -39.04 7.57 -3.14
CA LEU A 882 -40.19 8.34 -3.58
C LEU A 882 -40.13 8.48 -5.10
N ASN A 883 -41.11 7.90 -5.79
CA ASN A 883 -41.26 7.91 -7.25
C ASN A 883 -40.01 7.44 -8.03
N GLU A 884 -39.13 6.71 -7.36
CA GLU A 884 -37.83 6.28 -7.86
C GLU A 884 -37.66 4.80 -7.57
N LYS A 885 -37.40 4.03 -8.63
CA LYS A 885 -37.04 2.62 -8.55
C LYS A 885 -35.53 2.53 -8.31
N VAL A 886 -35.19 1.98 -7.15
CA VAL A 886 -33.83 1.87 -6.65
C VAL A 886 -33.59 0.43 -6.22
N ASN A 887 -32.46 -0.11 -6.66
CA ASN A 887 -31.96 -1.40 -6.26
C ASN A 887 -31.03 -1.25 -5.06
N PHE A 888 -31.29 -2.04 -4.02
CA PHE A 888 -30.39 -2.15 -2.87
C PHE A 888 -29.80 -3.55 -2.85
N ASN A 889 -28.48 -3.67 -3.01
CA ASN A 889 -27.80 -4.97 -3.04
C ASN A 889 -27.64 -5.55 -1.62
N TRP A 890 -27.23 -4.70 -0.67
CA TRP A 890 -26.97 -5.10 0.71
C TRP A 890 -27.23 -3.96 1.68
N VAL A 891 -27.51 -4.31 2.95
CA VAL A 891 -27.61 -3.36 4.05
C VAL A 891 -26.81 -3.87 5.24
N ARG A 892 -26.13 -2.97 5.95
CA ARG A 892 -25.40 -3.29 7.18
C ARG A 892 -25.72 -2.31 8.30
N ASN A 893 -25.60 -2.80 9.51
CA ASN A 893 -25.78 -2.02 10.72
C ASN A 893 -24.59 -2.19 11.65
N TYR A 894 -24.03 -1.07 12.08
CA TYR A 894 -22.94 -1.01 13.04
C TYR A 894 -23.42 -0.42 14.37
N ARG A 895 -22.94 -0.98 15.48
CA ARG A 895 -23.27 -0.51 16.83
C ARG A 895 -22.04 -0.39 17.71
N ASP A 896 -22.07 0.57 18.62
CA ASP A 896 -21.20 0.52 19.79
C ASP A 896 -21.65 -0.68 20.64
N ASN A 897 -20.70 -1.54 20.94
CA ASN A 897 -20.92 -2.76 21.69
C ASN A 897 -20.24 -2.71 23.08
N ALA A 898 -19.77 -1.53 23.50
CA ALA A 898 -19.26 -1.27 24.83
C ALA A 898 -20.40 -0.86 25.78
N ASP A 899 -20.47 -1.51 26.95
CA ASP A 899 -21.35 -1.09 28.05
C ASP A 899 -20.64 -0.04 28.93
N SER A 900 -19.31 -0.10 29.00
CA SER A 900 -18.47 0.84 29.75
C SER A 900 -17.02 0.85 29.27
N TYR A 901 -16.20 1.71 29.88
CA TYR A 901 -14.78 1.85 29.62
C TYR A 901 -13.95 1.77 30.90
N THR A 902 -12.70 1.33 30.75
CA THR A 902 -11.68 1.34 31.80
C THR A 902 -10.48 2.16 31.34
N VAL A 903 -10.09 3.17 32.12
CA VAL A 903 -8.90 3.99 31.89
C VAL A 903 -7.74 3.42 32.70
N TYR A 904 -6.60 3.20 32.04
CA TYR A 904 -5.36 2.71 32.65
C TYR A 904 -4.29 3.79 32.59
N ARG A 905 -3.36 3.77 33.54
CA ARG A 905 -2.24 4.71 33.64
C ARG A 905 -0.92 4.01 33.97
N SER A 906 0.19 4.48 33.40
CA SER A 906 1.57 4.10 33.77
C SER A 906 2.50 5.32 33.78
N THR A 907 3.64 5.23 34.45
CA THR A 907 4.77 6.16 34.30
C THR A 907 5.78 5.70 33.24
N GLY A 908 5.63 4.47 32.73
CA GLY A 908 6.39 3.91 31.62
C GLY A 908 5.56 3.80 30.34
N PRO A 909 6.18 3.88 29.15
CA PRO A 909 5.47 3.90 27.88
C PRO A 909 4.84 2.56 27.47
N THR A 910 5.33 1.42 27.98
CA THR A 910 4.99 0.08 27.47
C THR A 910 4.66 -0.96 28.55
N ALA A 911 4.89 -0.67 29.82
CA ALA A 911 4.72 -1.62 30.91
C ALA A 911 4.11 -0.98 32.15
N ASN A 912 3.67 -1.81 33.10
CA ASN A 912 3.19 -1.39 34.42
C ASN A 912 1.95 -0.47 34.41
N PHE A 913 1.07 -0.63 33.42
CA PHE A 913 -0.21 0.06 33.43
C PHE A 913 -1.15 -0.53 34.48
N SER A 914 -1.70 0.34 35.33
CA SER A 914 -2.72 0.01 36.33
C SER A 914 -4.05 0.66 35.97
N ALA A 915 -5.17 -0.03 36.22
CA ALA A 915 -6.49 0.54 36.05
C ALA A 915 -6.69 1.70 37.04
N LEU A 916 -7.01 2.88 36.53
CA LEU A 916 -7.30 4.08 37.31
C LEU A 916 -8.79 4.16 37.66
N GLN A 917 -9.67 3.89 36.68
CA GLN A 917 -11.10 3.79 36.89
C GLN A 917 -11.74 2.83 35.87
N SER A 918 -12.68 2.01 36.32
CA SER A 918 -13.51 1.11 35.50
C SER A 918 -14.98 1.55 35.53
N GLY A 919 -15.81 1.05 34.61
CA GLY A 919 -17.26 1.29 34.61
C GLY A 919 -17.68 2.67 34.09
N ILE A 920 -16.81 3.36 33.32
CA ILE A 920 -17.13 4.67 32.75
C ILE A 920 -18.11 4.48 31.60
N THR A 921 -19.33 5.02 31.70
CA THR A 921 -20.37 4.89 30.66
C THR A 921 -20.34 6.01 29.62
N GLY A 922 -19.66 7.12 29.93
CA GLY A 922 -19.39 8.21 29.00
C GLY A 922 -18.13 7.99 28.17
N THR A 923 -17.82 8.96 27.32
CA THR A 923 -16.62 8.97 26.46
C THR A 923 -15.57 9.99 26.91
N THR A 924 -15.65 10.42 28.18
CA THR A 924 -14.73 11.36 28.80
C THR A 924 -14.37 10.91 30.21
N PHE A 925 -13.18 11.30 30.67
CA PHE A 925 -12.67 11.03 32.00
C PHE A 925 -11.64 12.09 32.42
N THR A 926 -11.60 12.45 33.70
CA THR A 926 -10.60 13.38 34.24
C THR A 926 -9.81 12.70 35.36
N ASP A 927 -8.50 12.55 35.17
CA ASP A 927 -7.57 12.14 36.21
C ASP A 927 -7.17 13.36 37.03
N ASN A 928 -7.50 13.39 38.32
CA ASN A 928 -7.15 14.47 39.26
C ASN A 928 -5.99 14.10 40.21
N THR A 929 -5.27 13.03 39.88
CA THR A 929 -4.14 12.51 40.67
C THR A 929 -2.74 12.66 40.04
N PRO A 930 -2.52 13.25 38.83
CA PRO A 930 -1.17 13.49 38.32
C PRO A 930 -0.34 14.41 39.25
N THR A 931 0.97 14.17 39.28
CA THR A 931 1.96 15.03 39.95
C THR A 931 2.73 15.81 38.89
N SER A 932 2.92 17.11 39.12
CA SER A 932 3.67 17.99 38.21
C SER A 932 5.09 17.48 37.95
N GLY A 933 5.50 17.44 36.67
CA GLY A 933 6.84 17.04 36.25
C GLY A 933 7.05 15.53 36.09
N VAL A 934 5.99 14.73 36.27
CA VAL A 934 6.01 13.28 36.02
C VAL A 934 5.29 12.98 34.72
N THR A 935 5.96 12.26 33.81
CA THR A 935 5.31 11.79 32.58
C THR A 935 4.40 10.60 32.87
N TYR A 936 3.12 10.75 32.51
CA TYR A 936 2.11 9.71 32.55
C TYR A 936 1.71 9.26 31.15
N TYR A 937 1.39 7.98 31.07
CA TYR A 937 0.87 7.30 29.89
C TYR A 937 -0.51 6.76 30.21
N TYR A 938 -1.50 6.96 29.32
CA TYR A 938 -2.86 6.46 29.50
C TYR A 938 -3.32 5.62 28.31
N TYR A 939 -4.14 4.61 28.54
CA TYR A 939 -4.95 3.99 27.49
C TYR A 939 -6.33 3.63 28.01
N ILE A 940 -7.28 3.43 27.10
CA ILE A 940 -8.66 3.06 27.42
C ILE A 940 -9.00 1.71 26.81
N ARG A 941 -9.65 0.83 27.58
CA ARG A 941 -10.27 -0.40 27.06
C ARG A 941 -11.79 -0.31 27.18
N ALA A 942 -12.49 -0.84 26.20
CA ALA A 942 -13.94 -1.00 26.26
C ALA A 942 -14.30 -2.28 27.01
N VAL A 943 -15.46 -2.31 27.64
CA VAL A 943 -15.94 -3.44 28.44
C VAL A 943 -17.43 -3.65 28.15
N ASN A 944 -17.84 -4.90 28.00
CA ASN A 944 -19.24 -5.30 28.00
C ASN A 944 -19.45 -6.61 28.80
N SER A 945 -20.68 -7.09 28.83
CA SER A 945 -21.05 -8.36 29.49
C SER A 945 -20.21 -9.59 29.09
N ASN A 946 -19.59 -9.57 27.91
CA ASN A 946 -18.74 -10.66 27.40
C ASN A 946 -17.24 -10.49 27.76
N GLY A 947 -16.83 -9.33 28.26
CA GLY A 947 -15.46 -9.06 28.68
C GLY A 947 -14.90 -7.72 28.20
N THR A 948 -13.58 -7.60 28.25
CA THR A 948 -12.84 -6.39 27.88
C THR A 948 -12.32 -6.48 26.46
N SER A 949 -12.26 -5.35 25.75
CA SER A 949 -11.61 -5.25 24.44
C SER A 949 -10.19 -5.79 24.51
N TYR A 950 -9.81 -6.54 23.48
CA TYR A 950 -8.51 -7.18 23.43
C TYR A 950 -7.37 -6.15 23.35
N HIS A 951 -7.53 -5.17 22.48
CA HIS A 951 -6.64 -4.03 22.42
C HIS A 951 -7.19 -2.86 23.26
N HIS A 952 -6.47 -1.75 23.20
CA HIS A 952 -6.80 -0.49 23.86
C HIS A 952 -6.71 0.66 22.85
N SER A 953 -7.21 1.83 23.23
CA SER A 953 -7.05 3.06 22.46
C SER A 953 -5.57 3.36 22.16
N ASN A 954 -5.32 4.32 21.28
CA ASN A 954 -3.99 4.93 21.21
C ASN A 954 -3.54 5.36 22.63
N THR A 955 -2.29 5.06 22.98
CA THR A 955 -1.73 5.49 24.26
C THR A 955 -1.58 7.02 24.22
N LEU A 956 -1.92 7.67 25.32
CA LEU A 956 -1.74 9.11 25.51
C LEU A 956 -0.49 9.31 26.33
N ARG A 957 0.34 10.29 25.98
CA ARG A 957 1.52 10.69 26.76
C ARG A 957 1.38 12.13 27.21
N LYS A 958 1.70 12.41 28.47
CA LYS A 958 1.70 13.77 29.02
C LYS A 958 2.63 13.92 30.22
N ASN A 959 3.16 15.11 30.45
CA ASN A 959 4.15 15.44 31.48
C ASN A 959 3.70 16.63 32.32
#